data_AF-A0A5C8D2R2-F1
#
_entry.id   AF-A0A5C8D2R2-F1
#
_cell.length_a   1.000
_cell.length_b   1.000
_cell.length_c   1.000
_cell.angle_alpha   90.00
_cell.angle_beta   90.00
_cell.angle_gamma   90.00
#
_symmetry.space_group_name_H-M   'P 1'
#
loop_
_entity.id
_entity.type
_entity.pdbx_description
1 polymer ?
#
loop_
_entity_poly.entity_id
_entity_poly.type
_entity_poly.pdbx_seq_one_letter_code
_entity_poly.pdbx_strand_id
1 'polypeptide(L)'
;MIFKNKKLFLKIYIPFVIIISIALIVLQILGSKKRIGYLTDFNLNIERTLKLNNLENIMTNYIIDDELDEEGIENYILTNENITNYVHQFRIRYYDKIFRNNDIYGVYPDLSNLPDYMENAEMDGNGSPYGNFISDKKTIEEEKIDNINYILKIKINIIRYVIYLILILLIIYTKIYFENIKIFFNGIITVIKIKSNVDIKLNLSIIMILGYLYLILPYMIFLITWVKYFISIPSLILVIIATYFTIKDTKKHYNISYNFNLFSLILLFIIITIWVIILGVGNICLPSGDTIYGRYAVFKDLIEFPFPIIYPENGYGFVYYFAHWIIPAIFGKIFNYNVANIILILWTSLPLFLTLILLSIYLNKIKTKQIFIIFLIFILFVPPSLIFHKEGNFGKGLLTVFATSYINIFNLFNQSPAIYLMSVLFLLQKNSFNFAFLGLSIMLYSPYATLGIIPFMIAKSIIEISADKNELKNIFSVSNILSSISIFPILLLYFSSTATKSDGLRFVLTDYPVLYLIELFMIKFGIIFILLFKYNKKNYLFYVSLFTLIAVSLIQYSGDHNFHRTNITALFFLSIFLTDYFINHFNENSLRKYLLLIIFMMGIFRGYIELDQIDFYLKQIKTFGKVNMEDMAVNKTFNTKNNSWQLRTITCQDIDNSIFFKYIAKDNKK
;
A
#
# COMPACT_ATOMS: atom_id res chain seq x y z
N MET A 1 22.89 -42.76 -12.85
CA MET A 1 24.25 -42.71 -13.43
C MET A 1 24.61 -41.37 -14.11
N ILE A 2 23.75 -40.32 -14.12
CA ILE A 2 24.04 -39.02 -14.77
C ILE A 2 24.60 -37.91 -13.84
N PHE A 3 24.67 -38.09 -12.52
CA PHE A 3 24.99 -36.98 -11.59
C PHE A 3 26.32 -37.12 -10.83
N LYS A 4 27.42 -37.47 -11.50
CA LYS A 4 28.76 -37.40 -10.88
C LYS A 4 29.42 -36.02 -10.96
N ASN A 5 28.86 -35.04 -11.70
CA ASN A 5 29.51 -33.75 -11.91
C ASN A 5 28.60 -32.53 -11.67
N LYS A 6 28.26 -32.27 -10.40
CA LYS A 6 27.38 -31.17 -9.94
C LYS A 6 27.87 -29.77 -10.34
N LYS A 7 29.20 -29.58 -10.45
CA LYS A 7 29.81 -28.32 -10.95
C LYS A 7 29.59 -28.11 -12.45
N LEU A 8 29.51 -29.18 -13.24
CA LEU A 8 29.30 -29.10 -14.68
C LEU A 8 27.86 -28.67 -15.00
N PHE A 9 26.88 -29.15 -14.23
CA PHE A 9 25.48 -28.77 -14.38
C PHE A 9 25.25 -27.26 -14.18
N LEU A 10 25.79 -26.66 -13.11
CA LEU A 10 25.69 -25.22 -12.87
C LEU A 10 26.44 -24.38 -13.91
N LYS A 11 27.61 -24.85 -14.36
CA LYS A 11 28.40 -24.19 -15.41
C LYS A 11 27.70 -24.15 -16.77
N ILE A 12 26.76 -25.06 -17.03
CA ILE A 12 26.01 -25.10 -18.30
C ILE A 12 24.64 -24.42 -18.14
N TYR A 13 23.93 -24.69 -17.05
CA TYR A 13 22.57 -24.21 -16.83
C TYR A 13 22.48 -22.69 -16.64
N ILE A 14 23.36 -22.10 -15.82
CA ILE A 14 23.33 -20.66 -15.56
C ILE A 14 23.59 -19.86 -16.85
N PRO A 15 24.63 -20.17 -17.65
CA PRO A 15 24.80 -19.53 -18.95
C PRO A 15 23.63 -19.76 -19.90
N PHE A 16 23.02 -20.95 -19.89
CA PHE A 16 21.89 -21.24 -20.76
C PHE A 16 20.65 -20.39 -20.44
N VAL A 17 20.31 -20.22 -19.16
CA VAL A 17 19.22 -19.31 -18.72
C VAL A 17 19.55 -17.86 -19.04
N ILE A 18 20.80 -17.44 -18.83
CA ILE A 18 21.26 -16.09 -19.16
C ILE A 18 21.15 -15.84 -20.67
N ILE A 19 21.60 -16.78 -21.51
CA ILE A 19 21.54 -16.68 -22.97
C ILE A 19 20.10 -16.60 -23.44
N ILE A 20 19.19 -17.44 -22.93
CA ILE A 20 17.76 -17.41 -23.29
C ILE A 20 17.13 -16.08 -22.87
N SER A 21 17.45 -15.59 -21.68
CA SER A 21 16.93 -14.32 -21.16
C SER A 21 17.42 -13.14 -22.01
N ILE A 22 18.71 -13.11 -22.37
CA ILE A 22 19.28 -12.10 -23.26
C ILE A 22 18.65 -12.19 -24.64
N ALA A 23 18.49 -13.39 -25.21
CA ALA A 23 17.87 -13.59 -26.51
C ALA A 23 16.43 -13.05 -26.55
N LEU A 24 15.64 -13.28 -25.50
CA LEU A 24 14.28 -12.73 -25.40
C LEU A 24 14.27 -11.21 -25.28
N ILE A 25 15.18 -10.63 -24.49
CA ILE A 25 15.32 -9.17 -24.37
C ILE A 25 15.68 -8.56 -25.73
N VAL A 26 16.64 -9.16 -26.44
CA VAL A 26 17.06 -8.72 -27.78
C VAL A 26 15.90 -8.82 -28.76
N LEU A 27 15.17 -9.93 -28.79
CA LEU A 27 13.99 -10.09 -29.63
C LEU A 27 12.91 -9.06 -29.29
N GLN A 28 12.65 -8.79 -28.02
CA GLN A 28 11.66 -7.79 -27.61
C GLN A 28 12.06 -6.38 -28.09
N ILE A 29 13.34 -6.00 -27.93
CA ILE A 29 13.87 -4.72 -28.41
C ILE A 29 13.76 -4.63 -29.93
N LEU A 30 14.16 -5.66 -30.65
CA LEU A 30 14.11 -5.69 -32.12
C LEU A 30 12.67 -5.64 -32.65
N GLY A 31 11.73 -6.32 -31.99
CA GLY A 31 10.32 -6.31 -32.33
C GLY A 31 9.66 -4.95 -32.14
N SER A 32 10.04 -4.23 -31.08
CA SER A 32 9.47 -2.91 -30.74
C SER A 32 9.80 -1.78 -31.72
N LYS A 33 10.76 -1.98 -32.63
CA LYS A 33 11.09 -1.00 -33.67
C LYS A 33 9.94 -0.85 -34.67
N LYS A 34 9.51 0.39 -34.91
CA LYS A 34 8.54 0.73 -35.96
C LYS A 34 9.10 0.38 -37.34
N ARG A 35 8.28 -0.25 -38.17
CA ARG A 35 8.57 -0.63 -39.57
C ARG A 35 7.38 -0.32 -40.45
N ILE A 36 7.59 -0.35 -41.75
CA ILE A 36 6.57 -0.04 -42.76
C ILE A 36 6.19 -1.31 -43.49
N GLY A 37 4.88 -1.54 -43.63
CA GLY A 37 4.26 -2.61 -44.40
C GLY A 37 3.09 -2.06 -45.22
N TYR A 38 2.22 -2.95 -45.68
CA TYR A 38 1.06 -2.60 -46.49
C TYR A 38 -0.12 -3.53 -46.21
N LEU A 39 -1.34 -3.05 -46.36
CA LEU A 39 -2.55 -3.89 -46.33
C LEU A 39 -2.87 -4.37 -47.74
N THR A 40 -3.36 -5.59 -47.86
CA THR A 40 -3.74 -6.27 -49.11
C THR A 40 -4.74 -7.38 -48.77
N ASP A 41 -5.14 -8.16 -49.77
CA ASP A 41 -6.02 -9.32 -49.63
C ASP A 41 -7.40 -8.86 -49.12
N PHE A 42 -7.96 -7.85 -49.79
CA PHE A 42 -9.25 -7.23 -49.45
C PHE A 42 -10.40 -8.10 -49.96
N ASN A 43 -11.12 -8.76 -49.05
CA ASN A 43 -12.23 -9.65 -49.40
C ASN A 43 -13.47 -9.30 -48.57
N LEU A 44 -14.65 -9.44 -49.17
CA LEU A 44 -15.91 -9.22 -48.45
C LEU A 44 -16.10 -10.27 -47.34
N ASN A 45 -16.39 -9.83 -46.13
CA ASN A 45 -16.72 -10.70 -45.01
C ASN A 45 -18.24 -10.84 -44.93
N ILE A 46 -18.77 -11.91 -45.54
CA ILE A 46 -20.21 -12.20 -45.66
C ILE A 46 -20.90 -12.22 -44.28
N GLU A 47 -20.37 -13.00 -43.33
CA GLU A 47 -20.97 -13.15 -42.00
C GLU A 47 -21.03 -11.82 -41.24
N ARG A 48 -19.90 -11.09 -41.18
CA ARG A 48 -19.86 -9.80 -40.47
C ARG A 48 -20.69 -8.72 -41.17
N THR A 49 -20.78 -8.74 -42.50
CA THR A 49 -21.62 -7.81 -43.26
C THR A 49 -23.10 -8.06 -42.99
N LEU A 50 -23.56 -9.31 -43.01
CA LEU A 50 -24.95 -9.64 -42.67
C LEU A 50 -25.27 -9.27 -41.23
N LYS A 51 -24.37 -9.55 -40.30
CA LYS A 51 -24.49 -9.15 -38.89
C LYS A 51 -24.62 -7.65 -38.70
N LEU A 52 -23.76 -6.86 -39.35
CA LEU A 52 -23.80 -5.40 -39.28
C LEU A 52 -25.13 -4.82 -39.76
N ASN A 53 -25.76 -5.49 -40.74
CA ASN A 53 -27.02 -5.06 -41.33
C ASN A 53 -28.26 -5.76 -40.73
N ASN A 54 -28.12 -6.53 -39.64
CA ASN A 54 -29.19 -7.32 -39.00
C ASN A 54 -29.87 -8.36 -39.92
N LEU A 55 -29.10 -8.95 -40.83
CA LEU A 55 -29.55 -9.93 -41.83
C LEU A 55 -28.96 -11.35 -41.59
N GLU A 56 -28.52 -11.66 -40.36
CA GLU A 56 -27.91 -12.97 -40.03
C GLU A 56 -28.81 -14.16 -40.42
N ASN A 57 -30.13 -14.02 -40.27
CA ASN A 57 -31.12 -15.05 -40.59
C ASN A 57 -31.17 -15.42 -42.09
N ILE A 58 -30.60 -14.61 -42.98
CA ILE A 58 -30.58 -14.90 -44.42
C ILE A 58 -29.63 -16.05 -44.74
N MET A 59 -28.59 -16.25 -43.91
CA MET A 59 -27.58 -17.28 -44.13
C MET A 59 -28.17 -18.68 -44.24
N THR A 60 -29.26 -18.99 -43.51
CA THR A 60 -29.93 -20.30 -43.58
C THR A 60 -30.60 -20.59 -44.91
N ASN A 61 -30.94 -19.55 -45.69
CA ASN A 61 -31.60 -19.71 -47.00
C ASN A 61 -30.63 -20.13 -48.11
N TYR A 62 -29.32 -20.04 -47.84
CA TYR A 62 -28.25 -20.37 -48.78
C TYR A 62 -27.49 -21.64 -48.35
N ILE A 63 -28.07 -22.46 -47.46
CA ILE A 63 -27.52 -23.77 -47.12
C ILE A 63 -28.11 -24.80 -48.10
N ILE A 64 -27.28 -25.39 -48.94
CA ILE A 64 -27.62 -26.43 -49.91
C ILE A 64 -26.79 -27.67 -49.58
N ASP A 65 -27.44 -28.82 -49.40
CA ASP A 65 -26.77 -30.09 -49.04
C ASP A 65 -25.84 -29.99 -47.80
N ASP A 66 -26.29 -29.25 -46.77
CA ASP A 66 -25.54 -28.94 -45.53
C ASP A 66 -24.26 -28.10 -45.73
N GLU A 67 -24.05 -27.51 -46.91
CA GLU A 67 -22.97 -26.56 -47.21
C GLU A 67 -23.50 -25.16 -47.55
N LEU A 68 -22.76 -24.10 -47.20
CA LEU A 68 -23.14 -22.72 -47.50
C LEU A 68 -22.76 -22.37 -48.95
N ASP A 69 -23.74 -21.94 -49.74
CA ASP A 69 -23.54 -21.34 -51.07
C ASP A 69 -22.97 -19.92 -50.91
N GLU A 70 -21.65 -19.83 -50.74
CA GLU A 70 -20.90 -18.58 -50.57
C GLU A 70 -21.07 -17.63 -51.77
N GLU A 71 -21.15 -18.14 -53.00
CA GLU A 71 -21.30 -17.33 -54.20
C GLU A 71 -22.72 -16.75 -54.31
N GLY A 72 -23.74 -17.56 -54.01
CA GLY A 72 -25.13 -17.13 -53.99
C GLY A 72 -25.41 -16.04 -52.95
N ILE A 73 -24.86 -16.18 -51.74
CA ILE A 73 -25.04 -15.20 -50.67
C ILE A 73 -24.21 -13.93 -50.89
N GLU A 74 -23.01 -14.04 -51.47
CA GLU A 74 -22.21 -12.88 -51.87
C GLU A 74 -22.94 -12.07 -52.95
N ASN A 75 -23.50 -12.73 -53.97
CA ASN A 75 -24.28 -12.07 -55.01
C ASN A 75 -25.52 -11.36 -54.45
N TYR A 76 -26.20 -11.97 -53.46
CA TYR A 76 -27.29 -11.31 -52.74
C TYR A 76 -26.82 -10.04 -52.03
N ILE A 77 -25.68 -10.08 -51.32
CA ILE A 77 -25.13 -8.91 -50.62
C ILE A 77 -24.76 -7.79 -51.60
N LEU A 78 -24.17 -8.14 -52.74
CA LEU A 78 -23.70 -7.17 -53.74
C LEU A 78 -24.84 -6.54 -54.56
N THR A 79 -25.95 -7.25 -54.78
CA THR A 79 -27.10 -6.76 -55.58
C THR A 79 -28.21 -6.10 -54.76
N ASN A 80 -28.25 -6.32 -53.44
CA ASN A 80 -29.27 -5.74 -52.57
C ASN A 80 -28.99 -4.26 -52.23
N GLU A 81 -29.85 -3.36 -52.71
CA GLU A 81 -29.73 -1.91 -52.50
C GLU A 81 -29.97 -1.46 -51.04
N ASN A 82 -30.54 -2.31 -50.18
CA ASN A 82 -30.76 -1.98 -48.77
C ASN A 82 -29.50 -2.14 -47.90
N ILE A 83 -28.46 -2.82 -48.40
CA ILE A 83 -27.19 -2.96 -47.70
C ILE A 83 -26.31 -1.78 -48.09
N THR A 84 -25.93 -0.97 -47.10
CA THR A 84 -25.16 0.27 -47.32
C THR A 84 -23.77 0.23 -46.67
N ASN A 85 -23.53 -0.69 -45.75
CA ASN A 85 -22.25 -0.88 -45.08
C ASN A 85 -21.74 -2.31 -45.29
N TYR A 86 -20.51 -2.43 -45.77
CA TYR A 86 -19.85 -3.68 -46.09
C TYR A 86 -18.64 -3.87 -45.18
N VAL A 87 -18.47 -5.07 -44.62
CA VAL A 87 -17.29 -5.41 -43.83
C VAL A 87 -16.30 -6.11 -44.74
N HIS A 88 -15.11 -5.53 -44.89
CA HIS A 88 -14.03 -6.10 -45.68
C HIS A 88 -12.92 -6.60 -44.78
N GLN A 89 -12.48 -7.83 -45.00
CA GLN A 89 -11.29 -8.39 -44.39
C GLN A 89 -10.05 -7.86 -45.10
N PHE A 90 -8.97 -7.65 -44.35
CA PHE A 90 -7.65 -7.34 -44.91
C PHE A 90 -6.57 -8.13 -44.20
N ARG A 91 -5.39 -8.20 -44.85
CA ARG A 91 -4.18 -8.76 -44.28
C ARG A 91 -3.02 -7.79 -44.39
N ILE A 92 -2.27 -7.63 -43.29
CA ILE A 92 -0.98 -6.91 -43.34
C ILE A 92 0.14 -7.79 -43.93
N ARG A 93 0.88 -7.21 -44.87
CA ARG A 93 2.11 -7.73 -45.46
C ARG A 93 3.28 -6.78 -45.23
N TYR A 94 4.49 -7.25 -45.55
CA TYR A 94 5.74 -6.69 -45.05
C TYR A 94 6.75 -6.53 -46.18
N TYR A 95 7.45 -5.39 -46.19
CA TYR A 95 8.67 -5.23 -46.99
C TYR A 95 9.87 -5.96 -46.37
N ASP A 96 9.89 -6.07 -45.04
CA ASP A 96 10.94 -6.77 -44.29
C ASP A 96 10.74 -8.30 -44.36
N LYS A 97 11.81 -9.03 -44.74
CA LYS A 97 11.79 -10.50 -44.85
C LYS A 97 11.90 -11.22 -43.51
N ILE A 98 12.46 -10.56 -42.50
CA ILE A 98 12.81 -11.13 -41.19
C ILE A 98 11.79 -10.73 -40.13
N PHE A 99 11.45 -9.44 -40.07
CA PHE A 99 10.58 -8.87 -39.05
C PHE A 99 9.13 -8.77 -39.54
N ARG A 100 8.45 -9.92 -39.47
CA ARG A 100 7.05 -10.11 -39.83
C ARG A 100 6.32 -10.98 -38.81
N ASN A 101 4.99 -11.03 -38.88
CA ASN A 101 4.21 -12.02 -38.13
C ASN A 101 4.71 -13.44 -38.46
N ASN A 102 5.01 -14.21 -37.41
CA ASN A 102 5.47 -15.59 -37.50
C ASN A 102 5.20 -16.29 -36.16
N ASP A 103 5.80 -17.46 -35.92
CA ASP A 103 5.61 -18.18 -34.66
C ASP A 103 6.14 -17.42 -33.44
N ILE A 104 7.12 -16.53 -33.64
CA ILE A 104 7.74 -15.72 -32.60
C ILE A 104 6.95 -14.44 -32.32
N TYR A 105 6.57 -13.72 -33.37
CA TYR A 105 6.00 -12.39 -33.28
C TYR A 105 4.53 -12.35 -33.68
N GLY A 106 3.73 -11.67 -32.86
CA GLY A 106 2.49 -11.04 -33.28
C GLY A 106 2.75 -9.66 -33.90
N VAL A 107 1.90 -9.23 -34.82
CA VAL A 107 2.00 -7.94 -35.51
C VAL A 107 0.94 -6.97 -35.01
N TYR A 108 1.32 -5.70 -34.90
CA TYR A 108 0.47 -4.63 -34.40
C TYR A 108 0.61 -3.43 -35.33
N PRO A 109 -0.22 -3.35 -36.39
CA PRO A 109 -0.26 -2.19 -37.26
C PRO A 109 -0.89 -0.99 -36.58
N ASP A 110 -0.45 0.19 -36.99
CA ASP A 110 -1.05 1.48 -36.69
C ASP A 110 -2.11 1.77 -37.75
N LEU A 111 -3.37 1.70 -37.36
CA LEU A 111 -4.53 1.88 -38.23
C LEU A 111 -5.14 3.28 -38.14
N SER A 112 -4.41 4.24 -37.56
CA SER A 112 -4.91 5.62 -37.36
C SER A 112 -4.98 6.46 -38.63
N ASN A 113 -4.16 6.15 -39.64
CA ASN A 113 -4.04 6.90 -40.89
C ASN A 113 -4.38 6.00 -42.09
N LEU A 114 -5.67 5.65 -42.22
CA LEU A 114 -6.20 4.89 -43.35
C LEU A 114 -7.03 5.79 -44.29
N PRO A 115 -7.27 5.37 -45.54
CA PRO A 115 -8.19 6.06 -46.44
C PRO A 115 -9.59 6.25 -45.85
N ASP A 116 -10.29 7.32 -46.24
CA ASP A 116 -11.58 7.71 -45.65
C ASP A 116 -12.67 6.63 -45.75
N TYR A 117 -12.60 5.75 -46.75
CA TYR A 117 -13.55 4.64 -46.92
C TYR A 117 -13.27 3.44 -45.98
N MET A 118 -12.18 3.46 -45.19
CA MET A 118 -11.82 2.38 -44.26
C MET A 118 -12.18 2.74 -42.81
N GLU A 119 -13.46 2.73 -42.50
CA GLU A 119 -13.95 3.06 -41.16
C GLU A 119 -13.82 1.91 -40.16
N ASN A 120 -13.62 2.22 -38.88
CA ASN A 120 -13.60 1.26 -37.77
C ASN A 120 -12.66 0.05 -37.99
N ALA A 121 -11.49 0.27 -38.61
CA ALA A 121 -10.53 -0.78 -38.87
C ALA A 121 -9.96 -1.37 -37.57
N GLU A 122 -10.09 -2.70 -37.42
CA GLU A 122 -9.60 -3.44 -36.26
C GLU A 122 -8.94 -4.77 -36.66
N MET A 123 -8.03 -5.27 -35.82
CA MET A 123 -7.39 -6.57 -36.04
C MET A 123 -8.23 -7.69 -35.40
N ASP A 124 -8.31 -8.86 -36.05
CA ASP A 124 -9.13 -10.00 -35.61
C ASP A 124 -8.70 -10.61 -34.27
N GLY A 125 -7.50 -10.28 -33.81
CA GLY A 125 -6.98 -10.77 -32.54
C GLY A 125 -5.65 -10.14 -32.17
N ASN A 126 -5.26 -10.30 -30.91
CA ASN A 126 -4.07 -9.70 -30.34
C ASN A 126 -2.79 -10.23 -31.02
N GLY A 127 -2.25 -9.46 -31.97
CA GLY A 127 -1.08 -9.85 -32.76
C GLY A 127 -1.39 -10.62 -34.05
N SER A 128 -2.66 -10.73 -34.46
CA SER A 128 -3.09 -11.33 -35.74
C SER A 128 -2.55 -10.52 -36.93
N PRO A 129 -2.22 -11.14 -38.07
CA PRO A 129 -1.96 -10.42 -39.31
C PRO A 129 -3.24 -10.10 -40.11
N TYR A 130 -4.41 -10.52 -39.63
CA TYR A 130 -5.71 -10.30 -40.27
C TYR A 130 -6.55 -9.32 -39.45
N GLY A 131 -7.34 -8.51 -40.16
CA GLY A 131 -8.27 -7.55 -39.58
C GLY A 131 -9.46 -7.30 -40.49
N ASN A 132 -10.39 -6.48 -40.02
CA ASN A 132 -11.58 -6.07 -40.77
C ASN A 132 -11.79 -4.56 -40.66
N PHE A 133 -12.46 -3.97 -41.64
CA PHE A 133 -12.93 -2.58 -41.62
C PHE A 133 -14.32 -2.49 -42.25
N ILE A 134 -15.01 -1.39 -41.99
CA ILE A 134 -16.32 -1.07 -42.55
C ILE A 134 -16.12 -0.06 -43.70
N SER A 135 -16.82 -0.29 -44.81
CA SER A 135 -16.77 0.55 -46.02
C SER A 135 -18.17 0.74 -46.58
N ASP A 136 -18.40 1.88 -47.21
CA ASP A 136 -19.57 2.14 -48.06
C ASP A 136 -19.39 1.55 -49.48
N LYS A 137 -18.17 1.13 -49.84
CA LYS A 137 -17.87 0.48 -51.12
C LYS A 137 -18.19 -1.02 -51.10
N LYS A 138 -18.91 -1.47 -52.13
CA LYS A 138 -19.23 -2.89 -52.39
C LYS A 138 -17.97 -3.74 -52.61
N THR A 139 -17.00 -3.22 -53.35
CA THR A 139 -15.72 -3.86 -53.66
C THR A 139 -14.58 -2.87 -53.47
N ILE A 140 -13.38 -3.38 -53.16
CA ILE A 140 -12.17 -2.58 -53.02
C ILE A 140 -11.34 -2.79 -54.29
N GLU A 141 -11.15 -1.72 -55.06
CA GLU A 141 -10.41 -1.77 -56.33
C GLU A 141 -8.89 -1.66 -56.10
N GLU A 142 -8.47 -1.10 -54.98
CA GLU A 142 -7.07 -0.92 -54.63
C GLU A 142 -6.40 -2.27 -54.28
N GLU A 143 -5.38 -2.66 -55.06
CA GLU A 143 -4.62 -3.89 -54.78
C GLU A 143 -3.91 -3.86 -53.41
N LYS A 144 -3.47 -2.68 -52.97
CA LYS A 144 -2.79 -2.50 -51.67
C LYS A 144 -2.91 -1.08 -51.12
N ILE A 145 -2.86 -0.97 -49.79
CA ILE A 145 -2.69 0.29 -49.06
C ILE A 145 -1.30 0.33 -48.44
N ASP A 146 -0.45 1.22 -48.94
CA ASP A 146 0.96 1.31 -48.58
C ASP A 146 1.22 2.13 -47.31
N ASN A 147 2.48 2.17 -46.87
CA ASN A 147 2.97 3.03 -45.79
C ASN A 147 2.34 2.80 -44.40
N ILE A 148 1.93 1.56 -44.09
CA ILE A 148 1.37 1.21 -42.78
C ILE A 148 2.49 0.94 -41.78
N ASN A 149 2.55 1.77 -40.74
CA ASN A 149 3.48 1.54 -39.64
C ASN A 149 3.03 0.33 -38.81
N TYR A 150 3.97 -0.52 -38.42
CA TYR A 150 3.69 -1.63 -37.50
C TYR A 150 4.86 -1.89 -36.55
N ILE A 151 4.52 -2.51 -35.41
CA ILE A 151 5.50 -3.11 -34.48
C ILE A 151 5.21 -4.59 -34.31
N LEU A 152 6.20 -5.31 -33.78
CA LEU A 152 6.08 -6.71 -33.43
C LEU A 152 6.22 -6.91 -31.92
N LYS A 153 5.44 -7.84 -31.37
CA LYS A 153 5.58 -8.27 -29.96
C LYS A 153 5.70 -9.77 -29.89
N ILE A 154 6.54 -10.29 -28.99
CA ILE A 154 6.68 -11.74 -28.81
C ILE A 154 5.34 -12.34 -28.37
N LYS A 155 4.92 -13.43 -29.03
CA LYS A 155 3.66 -14.12 -28.71
C LYS A 155 3.69 -14.65 -27.27
N ILE A 156 2.59 -14.48 -26.56
CA ILE A 156 2.46 -14.86 -25.14
C ILE A 156 2.76 -16.34 -24.89
N ASN A 157 2.47 -17.21 -25.86
CA ASN A 157 2.75 -18.64 -25.78
C ASN A 157 4.25 -18.93 -25.64
N ILE A 158 5.13 -18.18 -26.31
CA ILE A 158 6.59 -18.38 -26.21
C ILE A 158 7.09 -17.96 -24.84
N ILE A 159 6.61 -16.83 -24.33
CA ILE A 159 6.92 -16.36 -22.98
C ILE A 159 6.50 -17.45 -21.97
N ARG A 160 5.31 -18.04 -22.16
CA ARG A 160 4.79 -19.12 -21.33
C ARG A 160 5.66 -20.39 -21.39
N TYR A 161 6.10 -20.82 -22.58
CA TYR A 161 7.00 -21.98 -22.72
C TYR A 161 8.37 -21.75 -22.06
N VAL A 162 8.92 -20.54 -22.15
CA VAL A 162 10.17 -20.18 -21.47
C VAL A 162 9.99 -20.22 -19.95
N ILE A 163 8.88 -19.71 -19.43
CA ILE A 163 8.57 -19.77 -17.99
C ILE A 163 8.45 -21.23 -17.53
N TYR A 164 7.75 -22.09 -18.28
CA TYR A 164 7.67 -23.52 -17.97
C TYR A 164 9.04 -24.19 -17.99
N LEU A 165 9.89 -23.87 -18.96
CA LEU A 165 11.25 -24.38 -19.03
C LEU A 165 12.08 -23.95 -17.82
N ILE A 166 11.99 -22.67 -17.42
CA ILE A 166 12.66 -22.15 -16.21
C ILE A 166 12.14 -22.86 -14.95
N LEU A 167 10.82 -23.06 -14.82
CA LEU A 167 10.20 -23.75 -13.68
C LEU A 167 10.60 -25.23 -13.62
N ILE A 168 10.63 -25.94 -14.74
CA ILE A 168 11.10 -27.33 -14.82
C ILE A 168 12.56 -27.40 -14.37
N LEU A 169 13.40 -26.49 -14.84
CA LEU A 169 14.81 -26.44 -14.46
C LEU A 169 14.99 -26.03 -12.98
N LEU A 170 14.10 -25.19 -12.43
CA LEU A 170 14.04 -24.87 -11.01
C LEU A 170 13.60 -26.07 -10.16
N ILE A 171 12.64 -26.86 -10.64
CA ILE A 171 12.18 -28.10 -9.99
C ILE A 171 13.30 -29.13 -9.99
N ILE A 172 13.99 -29.32 -11.11
CA ILE A 172 15.17 -30.19 -11.22
C ILE A 172 16.26 -29.71 -10.26
N TYR A 173 16.51 -28.40 -10.17
CA TYR A 173 17.41 -27.81 -9.18
C TYR A 173 16.98 -28.14 -7.74
N THR A 174 15.71 -27.91 -7.38
CA THR A 174 15.20 -28.22 -6.03
C THR A 174 15.26 -29.70 -5.70
N LYS A 175 15.07 -30.60 -6.68
CA LYS A 175 15.13 -32.05 -6.51
C LYS A 175 16.57 -32.56 -6.36
N ILE A 176 17.52 -31.98 -7.09
CA ILE A 176 18.97 -32.27 -6.94
C ILE A 176 19.51 -31.84 -5.57
N TYR A 177 18.93 -30.78 -4.98
CA TYR A 177 19.36 -30.22 -3.71
C TYR A 177 18.45 -30.58 -2.51
N PHE A 178 17.42 -31.43 -2.70
CA PHE A 178 16.42 -31.74 -1.67
C PHE A 178 17.03 -32.45 -0.43
N GLU A 179 17.99 -33.35 -0.63
CA GLU A 179 18.79 -33.97 0.43
C GLU A 179 19.63 -32.93 1.21
N ASN A 180 20.20 -31.95 0.49
CA ASN A 180 20.94 -30.84 1.10
C ASN A 180 20.03 -29.84 1.81
N ILE A 181 18.77 -29.70 1.42
CA ILE A 181 17.78 -28.85 2.12
C ILE A 181 17.41 -29.49 3.46
N LYS A 182 17.26 -30.82 3.55
CA LYS A 182 17.03 -31.52 4.82
C LYS A 182 18.25 -31.44 5.75
N ILE A 183 19.45 -31.58 5.20
CA ILE A 183 20.73 -31.36 5.91
C ILE A 183 20.94 -29.88 6.25
N PHE A 184 20.46 -28.94 5.44
CA PHE A 184 20.51 -27.49 5.69
C PHE A 184 19.48 -27.06 6.73
N PHE A 185 18.28 -27.65 6.79
CA PHE A 185 17.31 -27.40 7.86
C PHE A 185 17.74 -28.07 9.17
N ASN A 186 18.26 -29.30 9.13
CA ASN A 186 18.88 -29.91 10.32
C ASN A 186 20.15 -29.17 10.73
N GLY A 187 20.92 -28.66 9.77
CA GLY A 187 22.09 -27.80 9.96
C GLY A 187 21.71 -26.43 10.50
N ILE A 188 20.60 -25.83 10.06
CA ILE A 188 20.02 -24.61 10.62
C ILE A 188 19.51 -24.89 12.02
N ILE A 189 18.81 -25.99 12.30
CA ILE A 189 18.35 -26.34 13.66
C ILE A 189 19.55 -26.58 14.59
N THR A 190 20.62 -27.18 14.09
CA THR A 190 21.86 -27.43 14.83
C THR A 190 22.67 -26.14 15.00
N VAL A 191 22.75 -25.28 13.99
CA VAL A 191 23.38 -23.94 14.05
C VAL A 191 22.52 -22.97 14.86
N ILE A 192 21.19 -23.11 14.90
CA ILE A 192 20.28 -22.37 15.79
C ILE A 192 20.54 -22.80 17.23
N LYS A 193 20.77 -24.10 17.48
CA LYS A 193 21.19 -24.60 18.80
C LYS A 193 22.61 -24.18 19.20
N ILE A 194 23.52 -23.95 18.25
CA ILE A 194 24.94 -23.62 18.50
C ILE A 194 25.22 -22.10 18.46
N LYS A 195 24.46 -21.30 17.70
CA LYS A 195 24.55 -19.82 17.58
C LYS A 195 23.48 -19.06 18.36
N SER A 196 22.57 -19.73 19.07
CA SER A 196 21.61 -19.10 19.99
C SER A 196 22.25 -18.31 21.13
N ASN A 197 23.58 -18.26 21.24
CA ASN A 197 24.31 -17.54 22.28
C ASN A 197 25.11 -16.33 21.78
N VAL A 198 24.96 -15.90 20.52
CA VAL A 198 25.61 -14.66 20.04
C VAL A 198 24.77 -13.45 20.44
N ASP A 199 25.24 -12.72 21.44
CA ASP A 199 24.68 -11.44 21.83
C ASP A 199 25.31 -10.30 21.02
N ILE A 200 24.47 -9.38 20.56
CA ILE A 200 24.87 -8.12 19.93
C ILE A 200 24.56 -6.97 20.88
N LYS A 201 25.52 -6.04 21.00
CA LYS A 201 25.38 -4.82 21.80
C LYS A 201 24.73 -3.73 20.94
N LEU A 202 23.47 -3.41 21.22
CA LEU A 202 22.75 -2.33 20.55
C LEU A 202 22.74 -1.07 21.40
N ASN A 203 23.15 0.06 20.80
CA ASN A 203 23.12 1.35 21.47
C ASN A 203 21.74 2.01 21.32
N LEU A 204 21.13 2.43 22.44
CA LEU A 204 19.81 3.05 22.46
C LEU A 204 19.77 4.31 21.61
N SER A 205 20.80 5.16 21.67
CA SER A 205 20.86 6.37 20.85
C SER A 205 20.80 6.06 19.35
N ILE A 206 21.45 5.00 18.89
CA ILE A 206 21.43 4.60 17.47
C ILE A 206 20.02 4.18 17.06
N ILE A 207 19.35 3.34 17.86
CA ILE A 207 17.98 2.87 17.57
C ILE A 207 17.01 4.05 17.56
N MET A 208 17.12 4.98 18.52
CA MET A 208 16.31 6.20 18.55
C MET A 208 16.55 7.09 17.32
N ILE A 209 17.81 7.27 16.92
CA ILE A 209 18.18 8.04 15.71
C ILE A 209 17.57 7.40 14.45
N LEU A 210 17.64 6.07 14.30
CA LEU A 210 16.97 5.38 13.20
C LEU A 210 15.46 5.63 13.21
N GLY A 211 14.85 5.66 14.40
CA GLY A 211 13.44 6.02 14.57
C GLY A 211 13.13 7.45 14.12
N TYR A 212 13.92 8.44 14.53
CA TYR A 212 13.74 9.83 14.09
C TYR A 212 13.91 10.00 12.59
N LEU A 213 14.92 9.34 12.00
CA LEU A 213 15.17 9.37 10.56
C LEU A 213 14.01 8.74 9.79
N TYR A 214 13.45 7.63 10.27
CA TYR A 214 12.27 7.02 9.67
C TYR A 214 11.10 8.01 9.60
N LEU A 215 10.82 8.73 10.70
CA LEU A 215 9.71 9.67 10.78
C LEU A 215 9.90 10.92 9.92
N ILE A 216 11.11 11.51 9.89
CA ILE A 216 11.32 12.80 9.22
C ILE A 216 11.63 12.68 7.72
N LEU A 217 12.20 11.56 7.26
CA LEU A 217 12.66 11.42 5.88
C LEU A 217 11.54 11.59 4.83
N PRO A 218 10.31 11.08 5.02
CA PRO A 218 9.22 11.37 4.09
C PRO A 218 8.89 12.86 3.95
N TYR A 219 8.98 13.63 5.03
CA TYR A 219 8.74 15.07 4.98
C TYR A 219 9.86 15.80 4.24
N MET A 220 11.13 15.42 4.44
CA MET A 220 12.25 15.96 3.67
C MET A 220 12.08 15.69 2.17
N ILE A 221 11.64 14.48 1.80
CA ILE A 221 11.35 14.15 0.41
C ILE A 221 10.19 15.01 -0.11
N PHE A 222 9.09 15.14 0.65
CA PHE A 222 7.96 16.00 0.31
C PHE A 222 8.39 17.45 0.04
N LEU A 223 9.26 18.04 0.88
CA LEU A 223 9.81 19.37 0.62
C LEU A 223 10.53 19.42 -0.72
N ILE A 224 11.38 18.43 -1.02
CA ILE A 224 12.17 18.41 -2.25
C ILE A 224 11.27 18.21 -3.48
N THR A 225 10.20 17.44 -3.38
CA THR A 225 9.41 17.01 -4.55
C THR A 225 8.11 17.77 -4.76
N TRP A 226 7.42 18.22 -3.70
CA TRP A 226 6.17 18.99 -3.81
C TRP A 226 6.38 20.50 -3.78
N VAL A 227 7.41 21.02 -3.09
CA VAL A 227 7.53 22.46 -2.78
C VAL A 227 8.54 23.18 -3.70
N LYS A 228 8.25 24.43 -4.08
CA LYS A 228 9.14 25.31 -4.87
C LYS A 228 10.51 25.45 -4.22
N TYR A 229 11.57 25.46 -5.03
CA TYR A 229 12.95 25.38 -4.53
C TYR A 229 13.31 26.51 -3.55
N PHE A 230 12.80 27.73 -3.75
CA PHE A 230 13.10 28.88 -2.87
C PHE A 230 12.45 28.79 -1.48
N ILE A 231 11.41 27.96 -1.30
CA ILE A 231 10.84 27.63 0.03
C ILE A 231 11.47 26.32 0.53
N SER A 232 11.55 25.33 -0.35
CA SER A 232 12.06 23.99 -0.06
C SER A 232 13.48 24.00 0.50
N ILE A 233 14.41 24.75 -0.11
CA ILE A 233 15.82 24.79 0.32
C ILE A 233 15.97 25.36 1.74
N PRO A 234 15.46 26.58 2.06
CA PRO A 234 15.50 27.09 3.43
C PRO A 234 14.82 26.14 4.43
N SER A 235 13.60 25.67 4.14
CA SER A 235 12.89 24.76 5.04
C SER A 235 13.63 23.46 5.27
N LEU A 236 14.23 22.87 4.22
CA LEU A 236 15.03 21.64 4.33
C LEU A 236 16.27 21.85 5.20
N ILE A 237 16.98 22.98 5.05
CA ILE A 237 18.12 23.33 5.90
C ILE A 237 17.68 23.42 7.37
N LEU A 238 16.56 24.09 7.65
CA LEU A 238 16.03 24.21 9.02
C LEU A 238 15.66 22.84 9.61
N VAL A 239 15.03 21.97 8.82
CA VAL A 239 14.71 20.59 9.25
C VAL A 239 15.99 19.80 9.52
N ILE A 240 17.01 19.88 8.65
CA ILE A 240 18.30 19.20 8.84
C ILE A 240 18.98 19.68 10.12
N ILE A 241 18.97 20.98 10.39
CA ILE A 241 19.51 21.56 11.63
C ILE A 241 18.71 21.06 12.85
N ALA A 242 17.37 21.07 12.78
CA ALA A 242 16.52 20.53 13.84
C ALA A 242 16.83 19.05 14.12
N THR A 243 16.91 18.22 13.07
CA THR A 243 17.30 16.80 13.16
C THR A 243 18.69 16.65 13.78
N TYR A 244 19.67 17.47 13.39
CA TYR A 244 21.00 17.46 13.99
C TYR A 244 20.96 17.71 15.51
N PHE A 245 20.20 18.72 15.96
CA PHE A 245 20.06 18.99 17.39
C PHE A 245 19.35 17.87 18.14
N THR A 246 18.30 17.27 17.56
CA THR A 246 17.65 16.08 18.12
C THR A 246 18.63 14.90 18.26
N ILE A 247 19.45 14.62 17.23
CA ILE A 247 20.48 13.57 17.27
C ILE A 247 21.53 13.88 18.34
N LYS A 248 21.99 15.13 18.41
CA LYS A 248 23.00 15.57 19.39
C LYS A 248 22.50 15.39 20.82
N ASP A 249 21.28 15.84 21.11
CA ASP A 249 20.61 15.64 22.39
C ASP A 249 20.46 14.14 22.72
N THR A 250 20.05 13.35 21.73
CA THR A 250 19.87 11.90 21.89
C THR A 250 21.19 11.19 22.22
N LYS A 251 22.28 11.50 21.50
CA LYS A 251 23.61 10.94 21.80
C LYS A 251 24.09 11.35 23.18
N LYS A 252 23.80 12.58 23.62
CA LYS A 252 24.21 13.05 24.94
C LYS A 252 23.50 12.29 26.07
N HIS A 253 22.19 12.03 25.93
CA HIS A 253 21.37 11.53 27.04
C HIS A 253 21.08 10.02 27.01
N TYR A 254 21.31 9.34 25.89
CA TYR A 254 20.93 7.93 25.65
C TYR A 254 22.07 7.07 25.12
N ASN A 255 23.33 7.43 25.39
CA ASN A 255 24.50 6.62 25.02
C ASN A 255 24.69 5.40 25.96
N ILE A 256 23.66 4.55 26.03
CA ILE A 256 23.62 3.33 26.82
C ILE A 256 23.39 2.18 25.85
N SER A 257 24.02 1.03 26.11
CA SER A 257 23.87 -0.15 25.26
C SER A 257 23.25 -1.33 25.99
N TYR A 258 22.48 -2.11 25.24
CA TYR A 258 21.78 -3.29 25.71
C TYR A 258 22.24 -4.51 24.91
N ASN A 259 22.41 -5.64 25.60
CA ASN A 259 22.75 -6.90 24.95
C ASN A 259 21.47 -7.60 24.52
N PHE A 260 21.35 -7.82 23.22
CA PHE A 260 20.25 -8.57 22.62
C PHE A 260 20.79 -9.82 21.98
N ASN A 261 20.02 -10.90 22.08
CA ASN A 261 20.31 -12.11 21.34
C ASN A 261 20.09 -11.88 19.84
N LEU A 262 21.15 -12.01 19.02
CA LEU A 262 21.10 -11.69 17.58
C LEU A 262 20.07 -12.55 16.84
N PHE A 263 20.01 -13.84 17.17
CA PHE A 263 19.03 -14.75 16.57
C PHE A 263 17.60 -14.32 16.89
N SER A 264 17.34 -13.88 18.12
CA SER A 264 16.02 -13.40 18.54
C SER A 264 15.60 -12.13 17.77
N LEU A 265 16.54 -11.23 17.51
CA LEU A 265 16.28 -10.02 16.70
C LEU A 265 15.95 -10.36 15.25
N ILE A 266 16.74 -11.25 14.62
CA ILE A 266 16.51 -11.70 13.25
C ILE A 266 15.14 -12.40 13.15
N LEU A 267 14.87 -13.31 14.08
CA LEU A 267 13.61 -14.04 14.12
C LEU A 267 12.42 -13.09 14.34
N LEU A 268 12.55 -12.12 15.24
CA LEU A 268 11.53 -11.10 15.46
C LEU A 268 11.24 -10.30 14.18
N PHE A 269 12.27 -9.84 13.48
CA PHE A 269 12.10 -9.10 12.21
C PHE A 269 11.43 -9.94 11.12
N ILE A 270 11.80 -11.22 11.01
CA ILE A 270 11.16 -12.16 10.07
C ILE A 270 9.69 -12.35 10.42
N ILE A 271 9.35 -12.58 11.69
CA ILE A 271 7.96 -12.80 12.12
C ILE A 271 7.12 -11.54 11.89
N ILE A 272 7.65 -10.34 12.20
CA ILE A 272 6.97 -9.07 11.88
C ILE A 272 6.73 -8.95 10.38
N THR A 273 7.72 -9.30 9.56
CA THR A 273 7.59 -9.20 8.10
C THR A 273 6.55 -10.18 7.55
N ILE A 274 6.56 -11.43 8.03
CA ILE A 274 5.53 -12.42 7.69
C ILE A 274 4.16 -11.92 8.13
N TRP A 275 4.05 -11.33 9.32
CA TRP A 275 2.79 -10.79 9.82
C TRP A 275 2.28 -9.63 8.96
N VAL A 276 3.13 -8.67 8.60
CA VAL A 276 2.81 -7.57 7.68
C VAL A 276 2.31 -8.09 6.32
N ILE A 277 2.93 -9.15 5.80
CA ILE A 277 2.49 -9.83 4.57
C ILE A 277 1.10 -10.44 4.75
N ILE A 278 0.85 -11.17 5.85
CA ILE A 278 -0.45 -11.78 6.16
C ILE A 278 -1.56 -10.74 6.24
N LEU A 279 -1.26 -9.55 6.75
CA LEU A 279 -2.19 -8.41 6.79
C LEU A 279 -2.48 -7.78 5.42
N GLY A 280 -1.88 -8.31 4.35
CA GLY A 280 -2.12 -7.92 2.98
C GLY A 280 -1.28 -6.75 2.48
N VAL A 281 -0.31 -6.26 3.26
CA VAL A 281 0.61 -5.18 2.82
C VAL A 281 1.51 -5.70 1.69
N GLY A 282 1.68 -4.89 0.65
CA GLY A 282 2.49 -5.24 -0.53
C GLY A 282 1.80 -6.18 -1.51
N ASN A 283 0.48 -6.33 -1.39
CA ASN A 283 -0.40 -7.02 -2.33
C ASN A 283 -0.04 -8.51 -2.57
N ILE A 284 0.52 -9.17 -1.55
CA ILE A 284 0.81 -10.63 -1.59
C ILE A 284 -0.38 -11.43 -1.04
N CYS A 285 -0.93 -11.01 0.10
CA CYS A 285 -2.14 -11.58 0.70
C CYS A 285 -3.32 -10.62 0.56
N LEU A 286 -4.53 -11.11 0.85
CA LEU A 286 -5.76 -10.30 0.79
C LEU A 286 -5.68 -9.12 1.78
N PRO A 287 -5.75 -7.87 1.30
CA PRO A 287 -5.78 -6.70 2.16
C PRO A 287 -7.21 -6.31 2.54
N SER A 288 -7.34 -5.35 3.46
CA SER A 288 -8.62 -4.76 3.85
C SER A 288 -9.34 -4.08 2.68
N GLY A 289 -10.67 -3.98 2.77
CA GLY A 289 -11.49 -3.28 1.77
C GLY A 289 -10.99 -1.85 1.50
N ASP A 290 -10.71 -1.06 2.53
CA ASP A 290 -10.14 0.29 2.42
C ASP A 290 -8.82 0.32 1.63
N THR A 291 -8.01 -0.73 1.78
CA THR A 291 -6.73 -0.84 1.06
C THR A 291 -6.96 -1.16 -0.41
N ILE A 292 -7.87 -2.10 -0.71
CA ILE A 292 -8.23 -2.49 -2.08
C ILE A 292 -8.84 -1.31 -2.85
N TYR A 293 -9.79 -0.60 -2.24
CA TYR A 293 -10.58 0.42 -2.94
C TYR A 293 -9.99 1.83 -2.88
N GLY A 294 -8.94 2.07 -2.08
CA GLY A 294 -8.36 3.41 -1.94
C GLY A 294 -6.84 3.44 -1.89
N ARG A 295 -6.21 2.70 -0.98
CA ARG A 295 -4.77 2.91 -0.70
C ARG A 295 -3.83 2.41 -1.77
N TYR A 296 -4.19 1.33 -2.46
CA TYR A 296 -3.37 0.89 -3.58
C TYR A 296 -3.47 1.82 -4.78
N ALA A 297 -4.62 2.48 -5.00
CA ALA A 297 -4.70 3.56 -5.95
C ALA A 297 -3.80 4.74 -5.55
N VAL A 298 -3.81 5.17 -4.28
CA VAL A 298 -2.86 6.19 -3.79
C VAL A 298 -1.41 5.77 -4.03
N PHE A 299 -1.05 4.54 -3.68
CA PHE A 299 0.32 4.06 -3.81
C PHE A 299 0.76 3.97 -5.28
N LYS A 300 -0.12 3.48 -6.15
CA LYS A 300 0.09 3.42 -7.59
C LYS A 300 0.22 4.81 -8.21
N ASP A 301 -0.63 5.75 -7.83
CA ASP A 301 -0.55 7.14 -8.31
C ASP A 301 0.79 7.79 -7.94
N LEU A 302 1.29 7.53 -6.73
CA LEU A 302 2.62 7.98 -6.31
C LEU A 302 3.74 7.38 -7.15
N ILE A 303 3.54 6.22 -7.78
CA ILE A 303 4.51 5.58 -8.66
C ILE A 303 4.37 6.12 -10.08
N GLU A 304 3.14 6.25 -10.61
CA GLU A 304 2.90 6.55 -12.03
C GLU A 304 2.98 8.04 -12.36
N PHE A 305 2.51 8.94 -11.49
CA PHE A 305 2.41 10.37 -11.82
C PHE A 305 3.62 11.20 -11.34
N PRO A 306 4.02 12.25 -12.06
CA PRO A 306 5.09 13.16 -11.62
C PRO A 306 4.72 13.87 -10.31
N PHE A 307 5.72 14.28 -9.54
CA PHE A 307 5.54 15.04 -8.31
C PHE A 307 5.70 16.55 -8.57
N PRO A 308 4.87 17.42 -7.97
CA PRO A 308 3.63 17.11 -7.24
C PRO A 308 2.55 16.55 -8.18
N ILE A 309 1.72 15.62 -7.68
CA ILE A 309 0.69 14.99 -8.53
C ILE A 309 -0.41 16.01 -8.81
N ILE A 310 -0.59 16.32 -10.08
CA ILE A 310 -1.77 16.99 -10.65
C ILE A 310 -2.37 16.00 -11.63
N TYR A 311 -3.61 15.58 -11.37
CA TYR A 311 -4.27 14.54 -12.17
C TYR A 311 -4.63 15.07 -13.55
N PRO A 312 -4.12 14.47 -14.65
CA PRO A 312 -4.38 14.97 -16.00
C PRO A 312 -5.86 15.02 -16.40
N GLU A 313 -6.68 14.10 -15.91
CA GLU A 313 -8.09 13.98 -16.33
C GLU A 313 -8.99 15.11 -15.82
N ASN A 314 -8.66 15.70 -14.67
CA ASN A 314 -9.52 16.68 -13.99
C ASN A 314 -8.78 17.92 -13.50
N GLY A 315 -7.45 17.95 -13.60
CA GLY A 315 -6.62 19.05 -13.11
C GLY A 315 -6.56 19.15 -11.60
N TYR A 316 -7.00 18.14 -10.84
CA TYR A 316 -7.02 18.17 -9.38
C TYR A 316 -5.64 17.90 -8.79
N GLY A 317 -5.32 18.59 -7.70
CA GLY A 317 -4.03 18.50 -7.02
C GLY A 317 -4.12 17.45 -5.92
N PHE A 318 -3.16 16.54 -5.86
CA PHE A 318 -3.17 15.49 -4.83
C PHE A 318 -2.86 16.07 -3.43
N VAL A 319 -3.79 15.85 -2.48
CA VAL A 319 -3.69 16.28 -1.07
C VAL A 319 -4.10 15.13 -0.15
N TYR A 320 -3.11 14.41 0.35
CA TYR A 320 -3.28 13.29 1.27
C TYR A 320 -2.10 13.12 2.24
N TYR A 321 -2.28 12.36 3.32
CA TYR A 321 -1.22 12.02 4.29
C TYR A 321 -0.42 10.79 3.80
N PHE A 322 0.41 11.00 2.78
CA PHE A 322 1.03 9.90 2.03
C PHE A 322 2.46 9.54 2.46
N ALA A 323 2.95 10.06 3.60
CA ALA A 323 4.33 9.88 4.05
C ALA A 323 4.83 8.43 4.04
N HIS A 324 3.98 7.48 4.43
CA HIS A 324 4.35 6.06 4.49
C HIS A 324 4.72 5.45 3.14
N TRP A 325 4.13 5.96 2.05
CA TRP A 325 4.31 5.42 0.71
C TRP A 325 5.38 6.12 -0.11
N ILE A 326 5.78 7.35 0.23
CA ILE A 326 6.64 8.17 -0.62
C ILE A 326 8.00 7.50 -0.89
N ILE A 327 8.59 6.84 0.11
CA ILE A 327 9.87 6.14 -0.03
C ILE A 327 9.71 4.89 -0.90
N PRO A 328 8.81 3.93 -0.59
CA PRO A 328 8.54 2.82 -1.49
C PRO A 328 8.16 3.24 -2.92
N ALA A 329 7.43 4.35 -3.09
CA ALA A 329 7.01 4.85 -4.39
C ALA A 329 8.18 5.36 -5.23
N ILE A 330 9.21 5.97 -4.62
CA ILE A 330 10.44 6.36 -5.34
C ILE A 330 11.14 5.12 -5.91
N PHE A 331 11.22 4.02 -5.15
CA PHE A 331 11.74 2.76 -5.69
C PHE A 331 10.86 2.22 -6.82
N GLY A 332 9.54 2.39 -6.72
CA GLY A 332 8.62 2.08 -7.82
C GLY A 332 8.87 2.88 -9.08
N LYS A 333 9.13 4.18 -8.96
CA LYS A 333 9.48 5.08 -10.06
C LYS A 333 10.78 4.70 -10.75
N ILE A 334 11.78 4.26 -9.99
CA ILE A 334 13.10 3.88 -10.51
C ILE A 334 13.07 2.49 -11.15
N PHE A 335 12.33 1.56 -10.55
CA PHE A 335 12.28 0.16 -10.98
C PHE A 335 10.90 -0.20 -11.56
N ASN A 336 9.96 -0.64 -10.73
CA ASN A 336 8.58 -0.95 -11.11
C ASN A 336 7.70 -1.17 -9.87
N TYR A 337 6.40 -1.34 -10.11
CA TYR A 337 5.38 -1.57 -9.08
C TYR A 337 5.67 -2.78 -8.17
N ASN A 338 6.25 -3.87 -8.69
CA ASN A 338 6.57 -5.06 -7.88
C ASN A 338 7.69 -4.79 -6.88
N VAL A 339 8.75 -4.09 -7.31
CA VAL A 339 9.81 -3.65 -6.40
C VAL A 339 9.24 -2.70 -5.35
N ALA A 340 8.36 -1.77 -5.74
CA ALA A 340 7.71 -0.85 -4.81
C ALA A 340 6.94 -1.60 -3.70
N ASN A 341 6.20 -2.66 -4.04
CA ASN A 341 5.48 -3.49 -3.07
C ASN A 341 6.40 -4.24 -2.10
N ILE A 342 7.53 -4.79 -2.60
CA ILE A 342 8.53 -5.43 -1.74
C ILE A 342 9.13 -4.41 -0.77
N ILE A 343 9.48 -3.22 -1.25
CA ILE A 343 9.99 -2.13 -0.40
C ILE A 343 8.92 -1.67 0.59
N LEU A 344 7.64 -1.60 0.19
CA LEU A 344 6.54 -1.25 1.09
C LEU A 344 6.41 -2.23 2.26
N ILE A 345 6.57 -3.53 2.03
CA ILE A 345 6.57 -4.55 3.09
C ILE A 345 7.72 -4.29 4.07
N LEU A 346 8.95 -4.17 3.57
CA LEU A 346 10.13 -3.93 4.42
C LEU A 346 10.04 -2.60 5.17
N TRP A 347 9.56 -1.56 4.51
CA TRP A 347 9.35 -0.22 5.06
C TRP A 347 8.27 -0.20 6.14
N THR A 348 7.25 -1.07 6.04
CA THR A 348 6.21 -1.23 7.06
C THR A 348 6.70 -2.06 8.24
N SER A 349 7.53 -3.08 8.01
CA SER A 349 8.12 -3.91 9.07
C SER A 349 9.11 -3.15 9.96
N LEU A 350 9.90 -2.26 9.38
CA LEU A 350 10.97 -1.52 10.07
C LEU A 350 10.50 -0.74 11.33
N PRO A 351 9.52 0.17 11.27
CA PRO A 351 9.08 0.93 12.44
C PRO A 351 8.43 0.03 13.51
N LEU A 352 7.78 -1.07 13.13
CA LEU A 352 7.22 -2.04 14.08
C LEU A 352 8.34 -2.75 14.84
N PHE A 353 9.39 -3.17 14.12
CA PHE A 353 10.58 -3.77 14.72
C PHE A 353 11.30 -2.80 15.67
N LEU A 354 11.52 -1.56 15.24
CA LEU A 354 12.10 -0.52 16.10
C LEU A 354 11.23 -0.24 17.33
N THR A 355 9.91 -0.18 17.15
CA THR A 355 8.96 0.03 18.26
C THR A 355 9.10 -1.05 19.31
N LEU A 356 9.15 -2.32 18.91
CA LEU A 356 9.22 -3.45 19.84
C LEU A 356 10.57 -3.51 20.57
N ILE A 357 11.68 -3.19 19.90
CA ILE A 357 12.99 -3.06 20.55
C ILE A 357 12.96 -1.94 21.59
N LEU A 358 12.54 -0.73 21.19
CA LEU A 358 12.48 0.43 22.08
C LEU A 358 11.53 0.19 23.26
N LEU A 359 10.41 -0.49 23.03
CA LEU A 359 9.45 -0.86 24.07
C LEU A 359 10.03 -1.88 25.05
N SER A 360 10.77 -2.87 24.55
CA SER A 360 11.46 -3.86 25.40
C SER A 360 12.52 -3.19 26.30
N ILE A 361 13.20 -2.15 25.79
CA ILE A 361 14.15 -1.34 26.56
C ILE A 361 13.39 -0.50 27.61
N TYR A 362 12.32 0.18 27.20
CA TYR A 362 11.50 1.01 28.09
C TYR A 362 10.93 0.21 29.27
N LEU A 363 10.44 -1.01 29.03
CA LEU A 363 9.92 -1.91 30.07
C LEU A 363 11.03 -2.64 30.86
N ASN A 364 12.30 -2.49 30.46
CA ASN A 364 13.45 -3.25 30.99
C ASN A 364 13.27 -4.78 30.87
N LYS A 365 12.71 -5.23 29.73
CA LYS A 365 12.36 -6.63 29.43
C LYS A 365 13.04 -7.11 28.14
N ILE A 366 14.36 -7.18 28.17
CA ILE A 366 15.21 -7.45 26.99
C ILE A 366 15.52 -8.94 26.76
N LYS A 367 15.05 -9.85 27.62
CA LYS A 367 15.26 -11.29 27.42
C LYS A 367 14.38 -11.79 26.27
N THR A 368 14.88 -12.74 25.48
CA THR A 368 14.17 -13.33 24.32
C THR A 368 12.71 -13.66 24.60
N LYS A 369 12.43 -14.45 25.65
CA LYS A 369 11.06 -14.83 26.03
C LYS A 369 10.16 -13.61 26.28
N GLN A 370 10.70 -12.57 26.89
CA GLN A 370 9.96 -11.36 27.21
C GLN A 370 9.66 -10.52 25.97
N ILE A 371 10.63 -10.38 25.06
CA ILE A 371 10.43 -9.70 23.77
C ILE A 371 9.30 -10.36 22.97
N PHE A 372 9.27 -11.70 22.92
CA PHE A 372 8.20 -12.42 22.24
C PHE A 372 6.84 -12.30 22.95
N ILE A 373 6.81 -12.20 24.28
CA ILE A 373 5.58 -11.90 25.04
C ILE A 373 5.09 -10.48 24.72
N ILE A 374 5.97 -9.48 24.71
CA ILE A 374 5.65 -8.10 24.33
C ILE A 374 5.07 -8.07 22.92
N PHE A 375 5.72 -8.75 21.97
CA PHE A 375 5.25 -8.86 20.60
C PHE A 375 3.86 -9.50 20.50
N LEU A 376 3.65 -10.62 21.20
CA LEU A 376 2.38 -11.32 21.23
C LEU A 376 1.27 -10.44 21.79
N ILE A 377 1.50 -9.78 22.92
CA ILE A 377 0.53 -8.85 23.52
C ILE A 377 0.29 -7.66 22.59
N PHE A 378 1.33 -7.09 22.00
CA PHE A 378 1.20 -5.97 21.08
C PHE A 378 0.31 -6.33 19.88
N ILE A 379 0.53 -7.47 19.22
CA ILE A 379 -0.30 -7.90 18.07
C ILE A 379 -1.72 -8.24 18.49
N LEU A 380 -1.86 -9.00 19.57
CA LEU A 380 -3.13 -9.56 20.00
C LEU A 380 -3.92 -8.65 20.95
N PHE A 381 -3.39 -7.46 21.28
CA PHE A 381 -4.08 -6.55 22.19
C PHE A 381 -5.37 -6.06 21.56
N VAL A 382 -6.48 -6.36 22.23
CA VAL A 382 -7.81 -5.95 21.81
C VAL A 382 -8.55 -5.33 22.98
N PRO A 383 -9.04 -4.08 22.86
CA PRO A 383 -10.05 -3.58 23.77
C PRO A 383 -11.34 -4.42 23.60
N PRO A 384 -12.04 -4.83 24.68
CA PRO A 384 -13.22 -5.71 24.65
C PRO A 384 -14.42 -5.05 23.97
N SER A 385 -14.31 -4.79 22.66
CA SER A 385 -15.14 -3.76 22.04
C SER A 385 -16.40 -4.26 21.35
N LEU A 386 -16.74 -5.55 21.33
CA LEU A 386 -17.77 -6.07 20.40
C LEU A 386 -18.62 -7.24 20.91
N ILE A 387 -18.69 -7.49 22.23
CA ILE A 387 -19.46 -8.64 22.77
C ILE A 387 -20.98 -8.37 22.83
N PHE A 388 -21.43 -7.10 22.82
CA PHE A 388 -22.81 -6.77 23.23
C PHE A 388 -23.68 -5.96 22.25
N HIS A 389 -23.22 -5.61 21.04
CA HIS A 389 -24.07 -4.84 20.12
C HIS A 389 -24.09 -5.38 18.69
N LYS A 390 -25.29 -5.77 18.24
CA LYS A 390 -25.68 -5.63 16.82
C LYS A 390 -25.59 -4.13 16.53
N GLU A 391 -24.69 -3.72 15.66
CA GLU A 391 -24.65 -2.35 15.15
C GLU A 391 -25.93 -2.07 14.37
N GLY A 392 -26.98 -1.64 15.08
CA GLY A 392 -28.07 -0.90 14.47
C GLY A 392 -27.57 0.43 13.92
N ASN A 393 -28.40 1.09 13.10
CA ASN A 393 -28.10 2.37 12.45
C ASN A 393 -27.60 3.50 13.39
N PHE A 394 -27.75 3.35 14.71
CA PHE A 394 -27.30 4.28 15.74
C PHE A 394 -25.80 4.21 16.09
N GLY A 395 -25.09 3.13 15.73
CA GLY A 395 -23.69 2.90 16.16
C GLY A 395 -22.60 3.21 15.13
N LYS A 396 -22.97 3.58 13.90
CA LYS A 396 -22.02 3.66 12.78
C LYS A 396 -20.97 4.76 12.91
N GLY A 397 -21.18 5.76 13.78
CA GLY A 397 -20.34 6.95 13.76
C GLY A 397 -19.57 7.38 15.00
N LEU A 398 -20.06 7.07 16.20
CA LEU A 398 -19.42 7.55 17.42
C LEU A 398 -18.24 6.66 17.87
N LEU A 399 -18.29 5.37 17.53
CA LEU A 399 -17.49 4.32 18.17
C LEU A 399 -16.97 3.26 17.19
N THR A 400 -17.04 3.55 15.89
CA THR A 400 -16.40 2.72 14.87
C THR A 400 -14.89 2.77 15.11
N VAL A 401 -14.40 1.64 15.63
CA VAL A 401 -13.00 1.21 15.66
C VAL A 401 -12.13 1.75 16.81
N PHE A 402 -12.45 1.35 18.06
CA PHE A 402 -11.36 1.06 19.02
C PHE A 402 -10.66 -0.22 18.55
N ALA A 403 -9.72 -0.05 17.62
CA ALA A 403 -9.01 -1.14 16.97
C ALA A 403 -7.88 -1.71 17.82
N THR A 404 -7.70 -3.01 17.69
CA THR A 404 -6.50 -3.74 18.09
C THR A 404 -5.29 -3.24 17.28
N SER A 405 -4.06 -3.52 17.70
CA SER A 405 -2.89 -3.23 16.85
C SER A 405 -2.97 -3.99 15.52
N TYR A 406 -3.56 -5.19 15.54
CA TYR A 406 -3.89 -5.97 14.34
C TYR A 406 -4.84 -5.22 13.40
N ILE A 407 -6.01 -4.77 13.88
CA ILE A 407 -7.02 -4.05 13.07
C ILE A 407 -6.43 -2.72 12.60
N ASN A 408 -5.66 -2.04 13.45
CA ASN A 408 -5.00 -0.79 13.08
C ASN A 408 -3.94 -0.99 12.00
N ILE A 409 -3.24 -2.12 11.92
CA ILE A 409 -2.29 -2.33 10.82
C ILE A 409 -3.05 -2.84 9.60
N PHE A 410 -3.97 -3.78 9.74
CA PHE A 410 -4.83 -4.27 8.66
C PHE A 410 -5.58 -3.15 7.93
N ASN A 411 -6.17 -2.23 8.70
CA ASN A 411 -6.96 -1.12 8.19
C ASN A 411 -6.20 0.19 8.15
N LEU A 412 -5.04 0.39 8.76
CA LEU A 412 -4.33 1.70 8.84
C LEU A 412 -2.78 1.54 8.77
N PHE A 413 -2.25 0.56 8.05
CA PHE A 413 -0.79 0.32 7.93
C PHE A 413 0.03 1.55 7.51
N ASN A 414 -0.58 2.52 6.83
CA ASN A 414 0.08 3.75 6.40
C ASN A 414 0.22 4.81 7.49
N GLN A 415 -0.34 4.57 8.68
CA GLN A 415 -0.34 5.51 9.80
C GLN A 415 0.20 4.81 11.05
N SER A 416 -0.42 3.69 11.44
CA SER A 416 -0.21 3.01 12.72
C SER A 416 1.25 2.71 13.05
N PRO A 417 2.08 2.17 12.13
CA PRO A 417 3.48 1.88 12.44
C PRO A 417 4.30 3.11 12.85
N ALA A 418 4.11 4.24 12.17
CA ALA A 418 4.78 5.49 12.50
C ALA A 418 4.28 6.07 13.83
N ILE A 419 2.97 5.93 14.11
CA ILE A 419 2.37 6.39 15.38
C ILE A 419 2.93 5.60 16.56
N TYR A 420 3.07 4.28 16.44
CA TYR A 420 3.65 3.45 17.50
C TYR A 420 5.12 3.79 17.75
N LEU A 421 5.89 4.00 16.68
CA LEU A 421 7.29 4.40 16.77
C LEU A 421 7.44 5.77 17.44
N MET A 422 6.66 6.77 17.02
CA MET A 422 6.62 8.08 17.67
C MET A 422 6.25 7.96 19.14
N SER A 423 5.22 7.16 19.46
CA SER A 423 4.72 7.01 20.82
C SER A 423 5.78 6.42 21.76
N VAL A 424 6.54 5.40 21.34
CA VAL A 424 7.63 4.85 22.17
C VAL A 424 8.85 5.78 22.25
N LEU A 425 9.16 6.53 21.20
CA LEU A 425 10.22 7.56 21.24
C LEU A 425 9.85 8.70 22.21
N PHE A 426 8.57 9.07 22.29
CA PHE A 426 8.05 10.01 23.28
C PHE A 426 8.20 9.48 24.71
N LEU A 427 7.86 8.20 24.95
CA LEU A 427 8.02 7.58 26.27
C LEU A 427 9.47 7.61 26.76
N LEU A 428 10.43 7.52 25.83
CA LEU A 428 11.87 7.56 26.15
C LEU A 428 12.39 8.98 26.40
N GLN A 429 11.70 10.04 25.98
CA GLN A 429 12.16 11.42 26.21
C GLN A 429 12.34 11.70 27.71
N LYS A 430 13.42 12.37 28.12
CA LYS A 430 13.67 12.76 29.52
C LYS A 430 13.08 14.13 29.87
N ASN A 431 12.80 14.93 28.85
CA ASN A 431 12.27 16.29 28.94
C ASN A 431 11.56 16.64 27.61
N SER A 432 11.07 17.86 27.49
CA SER A 432 10.34 18.39 26.33
C SER A 432 11.21 18.85 25.16
N PHE A 433 12.54 18.69 25.22
CA PHE A 433 13.49 19.27 24.26
C PHE A 433 13.20 18.91 22.80
N ASN A 434 12.60 17.75 22.52
CA ASN A 434 12.29 17.29 21.15
C ASN A 434 10.79 17.04 20.89
N PHE A 435 9.87 17.56 21.72
CA PHE A 435 8.43 17.26 21.59
C PHE A 435 7.83 17.74 20.27
N ALA A 436 8.10 18.97 19.85
CA ALA A 436 7.56 19.49 18.60
C ALA A 436 8.16 18.77 17.38
N PHE A 437 9.46 18.42 17.43
CA PHE A 437 10.08 17.57 16.40
C PHE A 437 9.33 16.23 16.27
N LEU A 438 9.11 15.53 17.39
CA LEU A 438 8.41 14.25 17.41
C LEU A 438 6.96 14.37 16.91
N GLY A 439 6.18 15.31 17.45
CA GLY A 439 4.79 15.48 17.10
C GLY A 439 4.59 15.90 15.64
N LEU A 440 5.41 16.83 15.13
CA LEU A 440 5.27 17.32 13.76
C LEU A 440 5.83 16.34 12.72
N SER A 441 6.81 15.50 13.07
CA SER A 441 7.36 14.50 12.14
C SER A 441 6.32 13.48 11.66
N ILE A 442 5.28 13.21 12.45
CA ILE A 442 4.19 12.30 12.06
C ILE A 442 3.02 12.99 11.36
N MET A 443 3.02 14.32 11.23
CA MET A 443 1.87 15.05 10.68
C MET A 443 1.57 14.68 9.22
N LEU A 444 2.60 14.40 8.41
CA LEU A 444 2.41 13.91 7.04
C LEU A 444 2.00 12.43 6.98
N TYR A 445 2.19 11.66 8.05
CA TYR A 445 1.65 10.30 8.18
C TYR A 445 0.18 10.34 8.61
N SER A 446 -0.16 11.16 9.61
CA SER A 446 -1.51 11.30 10.12
C SER A 446 -1.65 12.60 10.93
N PRO A 447 -2.39 13.61 10.41
CA PRO A 447 -2.73 14.81 11.18
C PRO A 447 -3.50 14.47 12.47
N TYR A 448 -4.37 13.46 12.43
CA TYR A 448 -5.10 12.98 13.61
C TYR A 448 -4.18 12.47 14.71
N ALA A 449 -3.15 11.70 14.36
CA ALA A 449 -2.20 11.21 15.36
C ALA A 449 -1.33 12.33 15.96
N THR A 450 -1.07 13.40 15.20
CA THR A 450 -0.42 14.61 15.72
C THR A 450 -1.29 15.23 16.82
N LEU A 451 -2.61 15.30 16.61
CA LEU A 451 -3.53 15.75 17.67
C LEU A 451 -3.57 14.77 18.86
N GLY A 452 -3.46 13.47 18.61
CA GLY A 452 -3.54 12.42 19.63
C GLY A 452 -2.39 12.42 20.64
N ILE A 453 -1.20 12.88 20.26
CA ILE A 453 -0.04 12.94 21.16
C ILE A 453 0.02 14.24 21.99
N ILE A 454 -0.63 15.33 21.53
CA ILE A 454 -0.58 16.65 22.18
C ILE A 454 -0.98 16.59 23.67
N PRO A 455 -2.09 15.94 24.09
CA PRO A 455 -2.47 15.87 25.50
C PRO A 455 -1.36 15.26 26.38
N PHE A 456 -0.63 14.28 25.87
CA PHE A 456 0.47 13.64 26.60
C PHE A 456 1.70 14.54 26.71
N MET A 457 2.05 15.25 25.64
CA MET A 457 3.14 16.23 25.65
C MET A 457 2.85 17.40 26.58
N ILE A 458 1.62 17.91 26.60
CA ILE A 458 1.19 18.98 27.52
C ILE A 458 1.27 18.48 28.96
N ALA A 459 0.64 17.34 29.28
CA ALA A 459 0.63 16.81 30.63
C ALA A 459 2.05 16.56 31.17
N LYS A 460 2.92 15.96 30.34
CA LYS A 460 4.33 15.74 30.70
C LYS A 460 5.07 17.05 30.94
N SER A 461 4.90 18.04 30.05
CA SER A 461 5.53 19.35 30.20
C SER A 461 5.08 20.06 31.48
N ILE A 462 3.77 20.03 31.80
CA ILE A 462 3.25 20.63 33.05
C ILE A 462 3.88 19.97 34.28
N ILE A 463 3.95 18.65 34.30
CA ILE A 463 4.56 17.89 35.41
C ILE A 463 6.04 18.24 35.53
N GLU A 464 6.78 18.25 34.43
CA GLU A 464 8.22 18.54 34.43
C GLU A 464 8.52 20.00 34.81
N ILE A 465 7.75 20.99 34.33
CA ILE A 465 7.87 22.40 34.74
C ILE A 465 7.62 22.56 36.25
N SER A 466 6.64 21.83 36.79
CA SER A 466 6.33 21.87 38.22
C SER A 466 7.47 21.34 39.08
N ALA A 467 8.28 20.43 38.54
CA ALA A 467 9.44 19.85 39.20
C ALA A 467 10.72 20.67 38.98
N ASP A 468 10.95 21.19 37.77
CA ASP A 468 12.08 22.04 37.40
C ASP A 468 11.63 23.15 36.43
N LYS A 469 11.66 24.42 36.88
CA LYS A 469 11.30 25.57 36.05
C LYS A 469 12.19 25.73 34.81
N ASN A 470 13.40 25.16 34.79
CA ASN A 470 14.26 25.19 33.61
C ASN A 470 13.65 24.43 32.42
N GLU A 471 12.66 23.58 32.65
CA GLU A 471 11.94 22.86 31.60
C GLU A 471 11.29 23.81 30.57
N LEU A 472 10.93 25.03 30.96
CA LEU A 472 10.45 26.06 30.02
C LEU A 472 11.45 26.32 28.89
N LYS A 473 12.76 26.23 29.15
CA LYS A 473 13.79 26.38 28.11
C LYS A 473 13.83 25.19 27.15
N ASN A 474 13.46 23.99 27.60
CA ASN A 474 13.39 22.79 26.76
C ASN A 474 12.18 22.85 25.82
N ILE A 475 11.05 23.43 26.27
CA ILE A 475 9.88 23.66 25.42
C ILE A 475 10.26 24.56 24.24
N PHE A 476 10.99 25.65 24.51
CA PHE A 476 11.53 26.57 23.51
C PHE A 476 12.94 26.20 23.02
N SER A 477 13.26 24.89 22.97
CA SER A 477 14.54 24.43 22.44
C SER A 477 14.69 24.79 20.95
N VAL A 478 15.94 24.80 20.49
CA VAL A 478 16.25 24.96 19.06
C VAL A 478 15.56 23.87 18.23
N SER A 479 15.54 22.62 18.72
CA SER A 479 14.88 21.51 18.01
C SER A 479 13.38 21.79 17.83
N ASN A 480 12.70 22.22 18.89
CA ASN A 480 11.27 22.49 18.84
C ASN A 480 10.94 23.70 17.97
N ILE A 481 11.62 24.83 18.16
CA ILE A 481 11.39 26.06 17.38
C ILE A 481 11.60 25.79 15.90
N LEU A 482 12.75 25.20 15.53
CA LEU A 482 13.06 24.95 14.13
C LEU A 482 12.09 23.96 13.48
N SER A 483 11.67 22.91 14.21
CA SER A 483 10.65 21.98 13.72
C SER A 483 9.30 22.65 13.50
N SER A 484 8.87 23.49 14.45
CA SER A 484 7.61 24.23 14.35
C SER A 484 7.58 25.15 13.14
N ILE A 485 8.60 25.99 12.94
CA ILE A 485 8.60 26.95 11.82
C ILE A 485 8.79 26.28 10.45
N SER A 486 9.51 25.15 10.39
CA SER A 486 9.85 24.51 9.12
C SER A 486 8.88 23.42 8.68
N ILE A 487 8.10 22.83 9.60
CA ILE A 487 7.16 21.74 9.30
C ILE A 487 5.71 22.24 9.30
N PHE A 488 5.30 22.91 10.38
CA PHE A 488 3.87 23.16 10.63
C PHE A 488 3.20 24.06 9.58
N PRO A 489 3.75 25.25 9.21
CA PRO A 489 3.09 26.13 8.23
C PRO A 489 2.88 25.47 6.86
N ILE A 490 3.87 24.71 6.39
CA ILE A 490 3.82 24.07 5.06
C ILE A 490 2.78 22.96 5.05
N LEU A 491 2.80 22.07 6.05
CA LEU A 491 1.83 20.98 6.15
C LEU A 491 0.41 21.50 6.44
N LEU A 492 0.27 22.57 7.24
CA LEU A 492 -1.02 23.22 7.46
C LEU A 492 -1.61 23.72 6.14
N LEU A 493 -0.83 24.47 5.34
CA LEU A 493 -1.27 24.96 4.04
C LEU A 493 -1.61 23.82 3.07
N TYR A 494 -0.78 22.78 3.04
CA TYR A 494 -1.01 21.59 2.24
C TYR A 494 -2.33 20.90 2.60
N PHE A 495 -2.53 20.51 3.86
CA PHE A 495 -3.75 19.82 4.29
C PHE A 495 -4.99 20.71 4.23
N SER A 496 -4.86 22.03 4.43
CA SER A 496 -5.97 22.98 4.28
C SER A 496 -6.47 23.14 2.84
N SER A 497 -5.76 22.57 1.87
CA SER A 497 -6.14 22.63 0.45
C SER A 497 -7.10 21.52 0.02
N THR A 498 -7.39 20.55 0.89
CA THR A 498 -8.32 19.45 0.57
C THR A 498 -9.73 19.96 0.26
N ALA A 499 -10.45 19.29 -0.63
CA ALA A 499 -11.83 19.62 -1.01
C ALA A 499 -12.87 19.34 0.10
N THR A 500 -12.44 18.75 1.22
CA THR A 500 -13.23 18.55 2.45
C THR A 500 -12.89 19.53 3.58
N LYS A 501 -12.20 20.65 3.26
CA LYS A 501 -11.77 21.66 4.26
C LYS A 501 -12.92 22.39 4.97
N SER A 502 -14.11 22.41 4.37
CA SER A 502 -15.30 23.07 4.92
C SER A 502 -16.01 22.25 5.99
N ASP A 503 -15.55 21.02 6.24
CA ASP A 503 -16.20 20.15 7.18
C ASP A 503 -15.76 20.47 8.63
N GLY A 504 -16.75 20.71 9.50
CA GLY A 504 -16.50 21.11 10.88
C GLY A 504 -16.35 19.95 11.86
N LEU A 505 -15.80 20.25 13.04
CA LEU A 505 -15.91 19.40 14.21
C LEU A 505 -17.31 19.52 14.81
N ARG A 506 -17.92 18.39 15.14
CA ARG A 506 -19.20 18.29 15.82
C ARG A 506 -19.02 17.57 17.15
N PHE A 507 -19.55 18.15 18.21
CA PHE A 507 -19.66 17.45 19.49
C PHE A 507 -20.93 16.60 19.50
N VAL A 508 -20.79 15.35 19.93
CA VAL A 508 -21.83 14.33 19.79
C VAL A 508 -22.47 13.96 21.13
N LEU A 509 -22.13 14.71 22.20
CA LEU A 509 -22.68 14.57 23.55
C LEU A 509 -24.22 14.63 23.59
N THR A 510 -24.83 15.43 22.71
CA THR A 510 -26.28 15.61 22.65
C THR A 510 -27.00 14.54 21.84
N ASP A 511 -26.28 13.73 21.08
CA ASP A 511 -26.87 12.75 20.17
C ASP A 511 -27.18 11.41 20.87
N TYR A 512 -26.61 11.19 22.06
CA TYR A 512 -26.69 9.93 22.79
C TYR A 512 -27.02 10.15 24.27
N PRO A 513 -27.84 9.27 24.89
CA PRO A 513 -28.04 9.30 26.33
C PRO A 513 -26.71 9.12 27.09
N VAL A 514 -26.49 9.92 28.15
CA VAL A 514 -25.25 9.86 28.95
C VAL A 514 -24.99 8.46 29.52
N LEU A 515 -26.03 7.77 29.98
CA LEU A 515 -25.91 6.40 30.50
C LEU A 515 -25.39 5.43 29.43
N TYR A 516 -25.88 5.57 28.19
CA TYR A 516 -25.41 4.77 27.05
C TYR A 516 -23.93 5.02 26.77
N LEU A 517 -23.49 6.27 26.79
CA LEU A 517 -22.06 6.61 26.62
C LEU A 517 -21.19 6.01 27.73
N ILE A 518 -21.66 6.02 28.98
CA ILE A 518 -20.95 5.41 30.12
C ILE A 518 -20.83 3.90 29.95
N GLU A 519 -21.93 3.22 29.64
CA GLU A 519 -21.95 1.77 29.38
C GLU A 519 -20.96 1.40 28.26
N LEU A 520 -20.96 2.17 27.18
CA LEU A 520 -20.05 1.99 26.06
C LEU A 520 -18.59 2.18 26.47
N PHE A 521 -18.25 3.26 27.16
CA PHE A 521 -16.87 3.48 27.62
C PHE A 521 -16.40 2.37 28.55
N MET A 522 -17.27 1.91 29.45
CA MET A 522 -16.97 0.79 30.36
C MET A 522 -16.67 -0.49 29.61
N ILE A 523 -17.50 -0.84 28.62
CA ILE A 523 -17.32 -2.03 27.78
C ILE A 523 -16.05 -1.90 26.93
N LYS A 524 -15.79 -0.74 26.30
CA LYS A 524 -14.67 -0.59 25.36
C LYS A 524 -13.30 -0.56 26.05
N PHE A 525 -13.16 0.18 27.15
CA PHE A 525 -11.85 0.33 27.83
C PHE A 525 -11.96 0.50 29.35
N GLY A 526 -13.06 1.00 29.89
CA GLY A 526 -13.20 1.37 31.30
C GLY A 526 -12.94 0.22 32.27
N ILE A 527 -13.41 -1.01 31.96
CA ILE A 527 -13.12 -2.20 32.78
C ILE A 527 -11.60 -2.46 32.87
N ILE A 528 -10.86 -2.30 31.76
CA ILE A 528 -9.39 -2.47 31.77
C ILE A 528 -8.75 -1.41 32.67
N PHE A 529 -9.17 -0.14 32.54
CA PHE A 529 -8.68 0.92 33.43
C PHE A 529 -8.96 0.60 34.90
N ILE A 530 -10.17 0.18 35.25
CA ILE A 530 -10.50 -0.18 36.64
C ILE A 530 -9.60 -1.31 37.16
N LEU A 531 -9.39 -2.36 36.37
CA LEU A 531 -8.56 -3.50 36.77
C LEU A 531 -7.08 -3.09 36.95
N LEU A 532 -6.58 -2.17 36.13
CA LEU A 532 -5.19 -1.69 36.18
C LEU A 532 -4.96 -0.49 37.11
N PHE A 533 -6.02 0.12 37.65
CA PHE A 533 -5.93 1.35 38.44
C PHE A 533 -4.96 1.24 39.61
N LYS A 534 -5.02 0.13 40.38
CA LYS A 534 -4.13 -0.08 41.54
C LYS A 534 -2.64 0.03 41.19
N TYR A 535 -2.27 -0.35 39.98
CA TYR A 535 -0.88 -0.39 39.49
C TYR A 535 -0.46 0.91 38.79
N ASN A 536 -1.42 1.73 38.37
CA ASN A 536 -1.16 2.93 37.58
C ASN A 536 -1.66 4.24 38.22
N LYS A 537 -2.10 4.21 39.49
CA LYS A 537 -2.65 5.38 40.21
C LYS A 537 -1.75 6.61 40.33
N LYS A 538 -0.45 6.50 40.05
CA LYS A 538 0.50 7.63 40.02
C LYS A 538 1.02 7.93 38.61
N ASN A 539 0.59 7.17 37.61
CA ASN A 539 1.10 7.24 36.25
C ASN A 539 0.25 8.24 35.45
N TYR A 540 0.79 9.41 35.13
CA TYR A 540 0.04 10.42 34.38
C TYR A 540 -0.41 9.91 33.00
N LEU A 541 0.38 9.05 32.34
CA LEU A 541 0.01 8.46 31.04
C LEU A 541 -1.30 7.71 31.12
N PHE A 542 -1.60 7.08 32.26
CA PHE A 542 -2.83 6.35 32.50
C PHE A 542 -4.04 7.29 32.49
N TYR A 543 -3.97 8.38 33.24
CA TYR A 543 -5.05 9.37 33.29
C TYR A 543 -5.24 10.10 31.96
N VAL A 544 -4.15 10.49 31.30
CA VAL A 544 -4.22 11.16 30.00
C VAL A 544 -4.75 10.22 28.90
N SER A 545 -4.41 8.93 28.96
CA SER A 545 -4.98 7.93 28.04
C SER A 545 -6.49 7.81 28.22
N LEU A 546 -6.97 7.69 29.47
CA LEU A 546 -8.41 7.64 29.76
C LEU A 546 -9.13 8.90 29.28
N PHE A 547 -8.58 10.07 29.58
CA PHE A 547 -9.11 11.36 29.14
C PHE A 547 -9.18 11.44 27.60
N THR A 548 -8.10 11.07 26.91
CA THR A 548 -8.03 11.15 25.44
C THR A 548 -9.06 10.22 24.80
N LEU A 549 -9.17 8.97 25.27
CA LEU A 549 -10.15 8.00 24.77
C LEU A 549 -11.58 8.50 24.92
N ILE A 550 -11.91 9.11 26.07
CA ILE A 550 -13.23 9.71 26.29
C ILE A 550 -13.41 10.94 25.39
N ALA A 551 -12.52 11.92 25.46
CA ALA A 551 -12.66 13.21 24.77
C ALA A 551 -12.78 13.06 23.24
N VAL A 552 -11.93 12.23 22.63
CA VAL A 552 -11.97 11.97 21.17
C VAL A 552 -13.27 11.28 20.77
N SER A 553 -13.80 10.37 21.60
CA SER A 553 -15.06 9.68 21.30
C SER A 553 -16.28 10.60 21.30
N LEU A 554 -16.16 11.81 21.86
CA LEU A 554 -17.23 12.81 21.90
C LEU A 554 -17.16 13.80 20.73
N ILE A 555 -16.20 13.63 19.83
CA ILE A 555 -15.92 14.52 18.71
C ILE A 555 -16.00 13.74 17.40
N GLN A 556 -16.79 14.27 16.46
CA GLN A 556 -16.84 13.79 15.09
C GLN A 556 -16.32 14.88 14.15
N TYR A 557 -15.56 14.49 13.13
CA TYR A 557 -15.13 15.41 12.06
C TYR A 557 -15.95 15.10 10.81
N SER A 558 -16.78 16.05 10.36
CA SER A 558 -17.71 15.86 9.24
C SER A 558 -18.73 14.71 9.47
N GLY A 559 -19.37 14.23 8.40
CA GLY A 559 -20.09 12.95 8.41
C GLY A 559 -19.15 11.73 8.46
N ASP A 560 -17.85 11.93 8.26
CA ASP A 560 -16.79 10.94 8.40
C ASP A 560 -16.58 10.54 9.87
N HIS A 561 -16.18 9.31 10.09
CA HIS A 561 -15.93 8.72 11.40
C HIS A 561 -14.43 8.67 11.72
N ASN A 562 -13.55 9.08 10.81
CA ASN A 562 -12.09 8.94 10.93
C ASN A 562 -11.41 9.70 12.08
N PHE A 563 -12.11 10.62 12.77
CA PHE A 563 -11.53 11.35 13.90
C PHE A 563 -11.11 10.44 15.06
N HIS A 564 -11.72 9.25 15.19
CA HIS A 564 -11.34 8.23 16.17
C HIS A 564 -9.87 7.80 16.08
N ARG A 565 -9.21 7.99 14.93
CA ARG A 565 -7.79 7.68 14.72
C ARG A 565 -6.87 8.48 15.65
N THR A 566 -7.35 9.59 16.20
CA THR A 566 -6.69 10.36 17.27
C THR A 566 -6.45 9.51 18.52
N ASN A 567 -7.22 8.44 18.74
CA ASN A 567 -7.07 7.52 19.88
C ASN A 567 -5.94 6.50 19.77
N ILE A 568 -5.28 6.36 18.61
CA ILE A 568 -4.27 5.28 18.39
C ILE A 568 -3.15 5.34 19.44
N THR A 569 -2.67 6.53 19.80
CA THR A 569 -1.63 6.70 20.84
C THR A 569 -2.12 6.26 22.23
N ALA A 570 -3.33 6.65 22.63
CA ALA A 570 -3.89 6.27 23.93
C ALA A 570 -4.16 4.76 24.02
N LEU A 571 -4.64 4.14 22.94
CA LEU A 571 -4.79 2.69 22.84
C LEU A 571 -3.43 1.97 22.90
N PHE A 572 -2.41 2.51 22.25
CA PHE A 572 -1.06 1.97 22.33
C PHE A 572 -0.53 2.01 23.78
N PHE A 573 -0.69 3.12 24.51
CA PHE A 573 -0.31 3.18 25.91
C PHE A 573 -1.11 2.24 26.82
N LEU A 574 -2.41 2.07 26.56
CA LEU A 574 -3.21 1.05 27.26
C LEU A 574 -2.65 -0.36 27.05
N SER A 575 -2.20 -0.68 25.84
CA SER A 575 -1.53 -1.96 25.53
C SER A 575 -0.22 -2.13 26.32
N ILE A 576 0.53 -1.04 26.54
CA ILE A 576 1.76 -1.04 27.33
C ILE A 576 1.46 -1.33 28.80
N PHE A 577 0.42 -0.72 29.38
CA PHE A 577 0.04 -0.99 30.78
C PHE A 577 -0.36 -2.44 31.00
N LEU A 578 -1.09 -3.03 30.04
CA LEU A 578 -1.40 -4.46 30.07
C LEU A 578 -0.17 -5.34 29.92
N THR A 579 0.73 -4.97 29.00
CA THR A 579 1.98 -5.70 28.79
C THR A 579 2.83 -5.72 30.05
N ASP A 580 3.02 -4.57 30.68
CA ASP A 580 3.78 -4.46 31.93
C ASP A 580 3.13 -5.29 33.05
N TYR A 581 1.80 -5.20 33.21
CA TYR A 581 1.06 -5.98 34.18
C TYR A 581 1.25 -7.50 33.97
N PHE A 582 1.03 -8.01 32.75
CA PHE A 582 1.14 -9.45 32.49
C PHE A 582 2.56 -9.97 32.68
N ILE A 583 3.58 -9.19 32.32
CA ILE A 583 4.98 -9.60 32.50
C ILE A 583 5.34 -9.65 33.99
N ASN A 584 4.90 -8.68 34.78
CA ASN A 584 5.25 -8.61 36.21
C ASN A 584 4.42 -9.58 37.08
N HIS A 585 3.21 -9.92 36.64
CA HIS A 585 2.27 -10.78 37.39
C HIS A 585 2.01 -12.14 36.73
N PHE A 586 2.91 -12.60 35.84
CA PHE A 586 2.72 -13.84 35.06
C PHE A 586 2.46 -15.07 35.97
N ASN A 587 3.26 -15.21 37.03
CA ASN A 587 3.21 -16.34 37.97
C ASN A 587 2.15 -16.20 39.07
N GLU A 588 1.43 -15.08 39.16
CA GLU A 588 0.50 -14.83 40.26
C GLU A 588 -0.89 -15.40 39.98
N ASN A 589 -1.48 -16.12 40.93
CA ASN A 589 -2.86 -16.59 40.81
C ASN A 589 -3.83 -15.57 41.42
N SER A 590 -4.20 -14.55 40.65
CA SER A 590 -5.17 -13.53 41.08
C SER A 590 -6.40 -13.48 40.15
N LEU A 591 -7.58 -13.26 40.74
CA LEU A 591 -8.83 -13.07 39.98
C LEU A 591 -8.67 -11.97 38.92
N ARG A 592 -7.99 -10.87 39.26
CA ARG A 592 -7.67 -9.77 38.33
C ARG A 592 -6.91 -10.25 37.10
N LYS A 593 -5.87 -11.08 37.27
CA LYS A 593 -5.11 -11.65 36.15
C LYS A 593 -6.03 -12.46 35.24
N TYR A 594 -6.86 -13.32 35.80
CA TYR A 594 -7.79 -14.14 35.02
C TYR A 594 -8.84 -13.29 34.29
N LEU A 595 -9.40 -12.26 34.93
CA LEU A 595 -10.32 -11.33 34.27
C LEU A 595 -9.66 -10.60 33.09
N LEU A 596 -8.43 -10.11 33.27
CA LEU A 596 -7.68 -9.47 32.19
C LEU A 596 -7.32 -10.45 31.07
N LEU A 597 -6.98 -11.70 31.39
CA LEU A 597 -6.75 -12.75 30.40
C LEU A 597 -8.02 -13.08 29.62
N ILE A 598 -9.17 -13.19 30.29
CA ILE A 598 -10.46 -13.42 29.64
C ILE A 598 -10.76 -12.28 28.67
N ILE A 599 -10.65 -11.02 29.13
CA ILE A 599 -10.83 -9.83 28.29
C ILE A 599 -9.91 -9.88 27.05
N PHE A 600 -8.64 -10.20 27.26
CA PHE A 600 -7.65 -10.31 26.20
C PHE A 600 -7.98 -11.43 25.20
N MET A 601 -8.37 -12.61 25.68
CA MET A 601 -8.76 -13.77 24.85
C MET A 601 -10.05 -13.53 24.06
N MET A 602 -11.06 -12.90 24.68
CA MET A 602 -12.29 -12.49 23.98
C MET A 602 -11.98 -11.53 22.84
N GLY A 603 -11.02 -10.65 23.08
CA GLY A 603 -10.47 -9.77 22.07
C GLY A 603 -9.85 -10.48 20.87
N ILE A 604 -8.99 -11.46 21.11
CA ILE A 604 -8.38 -12.30 20.07
C ILE A 604 -9.47 -12.99 19.23
N PHE A 605 -10.48 -13.57 19.89
CA PHE A 605 -11.58 -14.24 19.21
C PHE A 605 -12.37 -13.29 18.28
N ARG A 606 -12.52 -12.02 18.66
CA ARG A 606 -13.15 -11.03 17.76
C ARG A 606 -12.26 -10.64 16.58
N GLY A 607 -10.95 -10.48 16.79
CA GLY A 607 -10.01 -10.28 15.69
C GLY A 607 -10.10 -11.41 14.65
N TYR A 608 -10.39 -12.64 15.11
CA TYR A 608 -10.70 -13.77 14.24
C TYR A 608 -12.06 -13.63 13.53
N ILE A 609 -13.12 -13.15 14.20
CA ILE A 609 -14.43 -12.92 13.55
C ILE A 609 -14.37 -11.81 12.48
N GLU A 610 -13.49 -10.81 12.61
CA GLU A 610 -13.27 -9.87 11.49
C GLU A 610 -12.56 -10.51 10.28
N LEU A 611 -11.96 -11.70 10.46
CA LEU A 611 -11.60 -12.57 9.35
C LEU A 611 -12.83 -13.18 8.65
N ASP A 612 -14.07 -12.99 9.13
CA ASP A 612 -15.28 -13.33 8.35
C ASP A 612 -15.36 -12.52 7.05
N GLN A 613 -14.55 -11.46 6.88
CA GLN A 613 -14.30 -10.87 5.56
C GLN A 613 -13.67 -11.91 4.61
N ILE A 614 -12.74 -12.74 5.08
CA ILE A 614 -12.21 -13.89 4.34
C ILE A 614 -13.35 -14.85 3.99
N ASP A 615 -14.31 -15.11 4.87
CA ASP A 615 -15.49 -15.94 4.55
C ASP A 615 -16.45 -15.27 3.54
N PHE A 616 -16.64 -13.95 3.61
CA PHE A 616 -17.35 -13.17 2.58
C PHE A 616 -16.63 -13.25 1.23
N TYR A 617 -15.30 -13.18 1.21
CA TYR A 617 -14.48 -13.34 0.02
C TYR A 617 -14.45 -14.78 -0.49
N LEU A 618 -14.41 -15.80 0.37
CA LEU A 618 -14.54 -17.21 0.01
C LEU A 618 -15.94 -17.50 -0.55
N LYS A 619 -16.97 -16.82 -0.05
CA LYS A 619 -18.30 -16.79 -0.66
C LYS A 619 -18.26 -16.16 -2.05
N GLN A 620 -17.64 -14.99 -2.24
CA GLN A 620 -17.47 -14.40 -3.57
C GLN A 620 -16.70 -15.31 -4.55
N ILE A 621 -15.64 -15.98 -4.08
CA ILE A 621 -14.90 -16.99 -4.86
C ILE A 621 -15.82 -18.16 -5.25
N LYS A 622 -16.66 -18.63 -4.33
CA LYS A 622 -17.66 -19.68 -4.61
C LYS A 622 -18.78 -19.21 -5.54
N THR A 623 -19.20 -17.95 -5.47
CA THR A 623 -20.34 -17.41 -6.24
C THR A 623 -19.93 -16.98 -7.66
N PHE A 624 -18.72 -16.43 -7.84
CA PHE A 624 -18.26 -15.88 -9.12
C PHE A 624 -17.18 -16.73 -9.82
N GLY A 625 -16.78 -17.87 -9.25
CA GLY A 625 -15.91 -18.87 -9.89
C GLY A 625 -14.43 -18.47 -10.05
N LYS A 626 -14.09 -17.18 -9.97
CA LYS A 626 -12.74 -16.63 -9.87
C LYS A 626 -12.79 -15.28 -9.14
N VAL A 627 -11.92 -15.08 -8.15
CA VAL A 627 -11.50 -13.72 -7.77
C VAL A 627 -10.32 -13.37 -8.65
N ASN A 628 -10.59 -12.61 -9.70
CA ASN A 628 -9.54 -12.02 -10.49
C ASN A 628 -8.98 -10.84 -9.68
N MET A 629 -7.80 -11.00 -9.07
CA MET A 629 -7.14 -9.85 -8.41
C MET A 629 -6.85 -8.71 -9.40
N GLU A 630 -6.78 -9.01 -10.69
CA GLU A 630 -6.67 -8.02 -11.77
C GLU A 630 -7.92 -7.14 -11.93
N ASP A 631 -9.13 -7.67 -11.62
CA ASP A 631 -10.40 -6.93 -11.66
C ASP A 631 -10.72 -6.20 -10.35
N MET A 632 -10.04 -6.57 -9.25
CA MET A 632 -10.14 -5.83 -7.99
C MET A 632 -9.43 -4.48 -8.11
N ALA A 633 -9.95 -3.46 -7.43
CA ALA A 633 -9.51 -2.06 -7.49
C ALA A 633 -8.02 -1.77 -7.15
N VAL A 634 -7.23 -2.82 -6.88
CA VAL A 634 -5.77 -2.85 -6.72
C VAL A 634 -5.03 -2.22 -7.91
N ASN A 635 -5.59 -2.29 -9.12
CA ASN A 635 -5.00 -1.70 -10.33
C ASN A 635 -5.58 -0.32 -10.71
N LYS A 636 -6.49 0.25 -9.93
CA LYS A 636 -7.10 1.55 -10.25
C LYS A 636 -6.20 2.71 -9.85
N THR A 637 -6.36 3.82 -10.54
CA THR A 637 -5.76 5.11 -10.22
C THR A 637 -6.87 6.08 -9.82
N PHE A 638 -6.54 7.18 -9.14
CA PHE A 638 -7.51 8.27 -8.92
C PHE A 638 -7.54 9.29 -10.06
N ASN A 639 -6.77 9.05 -11.13
CA ASN A 639 -6.85 9.82 -12.37
C ASN A 639 -8.12 9.46 -13.15
N THR A 640 -9.26 9.98 -12.73
CA THR A 640 -10.57 9.69 -13.32
C THR A 640 -11.40 10.97 -13.47
N LYS A 641 -12.33 10.98 -14.44
CA LYS A 641 -13.28 12.08 -14.63
C LYS A 641 -14.37 12.13 -13.56
N ASN A 642 -14.70 11.00 -12.95
CA ASN A 642 -15.80 10.91 -12.00
C ASN A 642 -15.40 11.48 -10.63
N ASN A 643 -16.11 12.52 -10.18
CA ASN A 643 -15.82 13.19 -8.92
C ASN A 643 -16.42 12.46 -7.71
N SER A 644 -15.85 11.30 -7.37
CA SER A 644 -16.28 10.50 -6.22
C SER A 644 -15.98 11.18 -4.88
N TRP A 645 -16.71 10.78 -3.82
CA TRP A 645 -16.43 11.26 -2.46
C TRP A 645 -14.99 10.94 -2.02
N GLN A 646 -14.48 9.76 -2.38
CA GLN A 646 -13.10 9.35 -2.10
C GLN A 646 -12.10 10.30 -2.77
N LEU A 647 -12.33 10.66 -4.03
CA LEU A 647 -11.48 11.61 -4.76
C LEU A 647 -11.45 12.98 -4.07
N ARG A 648 -12.60 13.46 -3.59
CA ARG A 648 -12.68 14.72 -2.81
C ARG A 648 -11.84 14.68 -1.55
N THR A 649 -11.77 13.54 -0.86
CA THR A 649 -11.01 13.41 0.40
C THR A 649 -9.49 13.40 0.22
N ILE A 650 -9.00 13.20 -1.00
CA ILE A 650 -7.57 13.07 -1.31
C ILE A 650 -7.07 14.12 -2.31
N THR A 651 -7.90 15.09 -2.69
CA THR A 651 -7.56 16.11 -3.69
C THR A 651 -7.95 17.53 -3.27
N CYS A 652 -7.21 18.48 -3.81
CA CYS A 652 -7.60 19.87 -3.98
C CYS A 652 -8.23 20.02 -5.36
N GLN A 653 -9.52 20.35 -5.40
CA GLN A 653 -10.27 20.50 -6.66
C GLN A 653 -10.19 21.91 -7.24
N ASP A 654 -9.80 22.87 -6.41
CA ASP A 654 -9.62 24.27 -6.77
C ASP A 654 -8.16 24.67 -6.51
N ILE A 655 -7.27 24.19 -7.39
CA ILE A 655 -5.83 24.47 -7.34
C ILE A 655 -5.57 25.98 -7.45
N ASP A 656 -6.30 26.68 -8.32
CA ASP A 656 -6.05 28.09 -8.63
C ASP A 656 -6.33 29.03 -7.44
N ASN A 657 -7.26 28.66 -6.55
CA ASN A 657 -7.52 29.38 -5.30
C ASN A 657 -6.83 28.78 -4.07
N SER A 658 -6.14 27.64 -4.18
CA SER A 658 -5.35 27.08 -3.08
C SER A 658 -4.06 27.87 -2.87
N ILE A 659 -3.84 28.38 -1.65
CA ILE A 659 -2.59 29.04 -1.26
C ILE A 659 -1.40 28.09 -1.48
N PHE A 660 -1.54 26.81 -1.11
CA PHE A 660 -0.49 25.83 -1.28
C PHE A 660 -0.14 25.65 -2.75
N PHE A 661 -1.10 25.33 -3.61
CA PHE A 661 -0.77 25.07 -5.01
C PHE A 661 -0.34 26.32 -5.78
N LYS A 662 -0.92 27.48 -5.47
CA LYS A 662 -0.60 28.75 -6.14
C LYS A 662 0.80 29.26 -5.81
N TYR A 663 1.20 29.21 -4.54
CA TYR A 663 2.41 29.89 -4.07
C TYR A 663 3.51 28.95 -3.55
N ILE A 664 3.16 27.75 -3.09
CA ILE A 664 4.07 26.84 -2.38
C ILE A 664 4.47 25.66 -3.26
N ALA A 665 3.51 25.01 -3.93
CA ALA A 665 3.75 23.82 -4.73
C ALA A 665 4.56 24.12 -5.99
N LYS A 666 5.40 23.19 -6.45
CA LYS A 666 6.10 23.32 -7.72
C LYS A 666 5.12 23.42 -8.89
N ASP A 667 5.48 24.24 -9.88
CA ASP A 667 4.67 24.40 -11.08
C ASP A 667 4.77 23.12 -11.93
N ASN A 668 3.67 22.38 -12.06
CA ASN A 668 3.55 21.21 -12.94
C ASN A 668 2.65 21.48 -14.16
N LYS A 669 2.52 22.76 -14.57
CA LYS A 669 1.89 23.12 -15.84
C LYS A 669 2.83 22.79 -16.99
N LYS A 670 2.89 21.52 -17.39
CA LYS A 670 3.40 21.08 -18.69
C LYS A 670 2.53 19.99 -19.28
#